data_AF-A0A939AT03-F1
#
_entry.id   AF-A0A939AT03-F1
#
_cell.length_a   1.000
_cell.length_b   1.000
_cell.length_c   1.000
_cell.angle_alpha   90.00
_cell.angle_beta   90.00
_cell.angle_gamma   90.00
#
_symmetry.space_group_name_H-M   'P 1'
#
loop_
_entity.id
_entity.type
_entity.pdbx_description
1 polymer ?
#
loop_
_entity_poly.entity_id
_entity_poly.type
_entity_poly.pdbx_seq_one_letter_code
_entity_poly.pdbx_strand_id
1 'polypeptide(L)'
;MIEKMSLQLCIRRSILRFGQPAAYIPAMAALVVLVIAAAGGLMARVAESSASMNPAGYASSSVIGCLPVGIDYLGGANPRGPYAISDTVELRWTGAAVTATLVAYEFNALSQWGHNIYVNGRLVGAATGTRNSEAVCRGFPEAGRPASAGLTPLRWPLDPAWLVQGANTVQVAIHPDVIQDQSWGLSRIQIEVGGPSVSGPRYEMVTVPSSYYLNWPGSQSVAAYRHEGTWTQIRVPAGYDAAQPAPLLVVAHGYNSTGAEIMTGFAAAAEARGWLLAAADYHGELNSGFFAVGSNGAPFIRTGMQTFGSRASQYDIMDIINHVKTSYSVDASRIYLVGHSMGGLTALLTAGRWPHVFAGVVSDSGPTDLTQWYADTYAGNPPGITPNGGINSAIQAETGAFEAAGHTLVAYRDPSRYGFEYSRRSPQEFALNFRRLPLLLNHMQSDTRIDPHFAWDMYYKVAYNSPDKLDLRWFSGNHDAPLAGRVEGILDWLSPLRRQPSDAPQNNTFTLDESGRVFWIGVRLSSDAVSVNPVNHALQTEAHFTRVTAAAYDRDKRAILVSAENLRPDTGSSNNYGAYPPQNLTVNLLFYLEQIGLPTAGAYTIERINKDTGDFTVTYATPTSDVLSVPLPQGAFMYRIVAGDRPPAYQALRLQAGLNGYAGARDTMLSRWFPDTSYGVTYNKMQIHHTGPTPNEKALLQFDLAALPANAHVRFAVLSVYVTDIPTGNNRAMLTEVYGVNRAWDHVTAAWNRPSAGAAWGQAGAEAAPADRSATPSDYRYLLGLPSGGPAFYGFDVYDYVQAWRTSGNYGLQLRSAPVTSDYARRSEGFYIASAEYYESGQRPKLTIIYTLEEPTPTPSLTPTATPTPTATPTPTATPSASPTPSPTATPNTGRVAGLVFADANRNGIQDAAESGQPNVMIWLKRNAVIQDNVLTGPDGGFAFDNVLAGGWQVEANVPPGYDVTTPAGNPIAVEVTAGGQATVVFGFAPAPTATPTVTATPTPTVTASPSATASPTGTATPTMTPVPRYYLPLVLRPD
;
A
#
# COMPACT_ATOMS: atom_id res chain seq x y z
N MET A 1 36.90 -15.31 -46.01
CA MET A 1 37.76 -16.47 -45.68
C MET A 1 38.79 -15.99 -44.67
N ILE A 2 39.20 -16.82 -43.69
CA ILE A 2 40.29 -16.54 -42.71
C ILE A 2 40.07 -15.21 -41.95
N GLU A 3 39.58 -15.17 -40.71
CA GLU A 3 39.85 -16.07 -39.58
C GLU A 3 38.56 -16.52 -38.87
N LYS A 4 38.28 -17.83 -38.84
CA LYS A 4 37.22 -18.44 -38.01
C LYS A 4 37.59 -19.86 -37.51
N MET A 5 38.85 -20.08 -37.12
CA MET A 5 39.32 -21.33 -36.51
C MET A 5 40.54 -21.07 -35.60
N SER A 6 40.34 -20.77 -34.30
CA SER A 6 41.36 -20.92 -33.22
C SER A 6 40.84 -20.58 -31.80
N LEU A 7 39.68 -21.12 -31.36
CA LEU A 7 39.34 -21.08 -29.92
C LEU A 7 38.44 -22.23 -29.39
N GLN A 8 37.84 -23.06 -30.24
CA GLN A 8 36.97 -24.17 -29.78
C GLN A 8 37.66 -25.53 -29.58
N LEU A 9 38.97 -25.65 -29.83
CA LEU A 9 39.67 -26.95 -29.81
C LEU A 9 40.56 -27.20 -28.58
N CYS A 10 40.74 -26.22 -27.68
CA CYS A 10 41.67 -26.33 -26.55
C CYS A 10 41.01 -26.62 -25.18
N ILE A 11 39.68 -26.68 -25.10
CA ILE A 11 38.91 -26.87 -23.84
C ILE A 11 38.04 -28.15 -23.90
N ARG A 12 38.55 -29.22 -24.51
CA ARG A 12 37.89 -30.55 -24.53
C ARG A 12 38.80 -31.75 -24.22
N ARG A 13 40.06 -31.51 -23.85
CA ARG A 13 40.99 -32.50 -23.27
C ARG A 13 41.90 -31.80 -22.27
N SER A 14 41.65 -32.02 -20.97
CA SER A 14 42.56 -31.85 -19.80
C SER A 14 41.83 -31.60 -18.47
N ILE A 15 40.71 -32.31 -18.19
CA ILE A 15 40.14 -32.38 -16.83
C ILE A 15 39.82 -33.85 -16.52
N LEU A 16 40.83 -34.58 -16.05
CA LEU A 16 40.69 -35.84 -15.31
C LEU A 16 41.97 -36.07 -14.47
N ARG A 17 41.77 -36.27 -13.16
CA ARG A 17 42.77 -36.56 -12.10
C ARG A 17 43.59 -35.36 -11.55
N PHE A 18 43.55 -35.23 -10.21
CA PHE A 18 44.33 -34.35 -9.32
C PHE A 18 44.14 -32.82 -9.52
N GLY A 19 44.22 -31.97 -8.48
CA GLY A 19 44.22 -32.26 -7.03
C GLY A 19 44.79 -31.12 -6.18
N GLN A 20 43.92 -30.39 -5.43
CA GLN A 20 44.28 -29.29 -4.50
C GLN A 20 44.87 -28.02 -5.20
N PRO A 21 44.95 -26.82 -4.56
CA PRO A 21 44.24 -25.67 -5.15
C PRO A 21 45.08 -24.38 -5.33
N ALA A 22 44.35 -23.30 -5.69
CA ALA A 22 44.71 -21.87 -5.66
C ALA A 22 45.63 -21.33 -6.78
N ALA A 23 45.07 -20.43 -7.60
CA ALA A 23 45.67 -19.17 -8.10
C ALA A 23 44.98 -18.64 -9.38
N TYR A 24 43.72 -18.16 -9.33
CA TYR A 24 43.09 -17.48 -10.49
C TYR A 24 41.99 -16.45 -10.17
N ILE A 25 42.07 -15.76 -9.02
CA ILE A 25 41.18 -14.62 -8.70
C ILE A 25 42.05 -13.43 -8.24
N PRO A 26 42.56 -12.64 -9.19
CA PRO A 26 42.24 -11.20 -9.14
C PRO A 26 41.81 -10.64 -10.51
N ALA A 27 40.98 -11.38 -11.26
CA ALA A 27 40.39 -10.90 -12.53
C ALA A 27 38.89 -10.48 -12.40
N MET A 28 38.17 -11.03 -11.42
CA MET A 28 36.72 -10.78 -11.26
C MET A 28 36.37 -9.49 -10.49
N ALA A 29 37.22 -9.03 -9.58
CA ALA A 29 36.94 -7.84 -8.76
C ALA A 29 36.92 -6.55 -9.60
N ALA A 30 37.80 -6.44 -10.60
CA ALA A 30 37.77 -5.35 -11.58
C ALA A 30 36.51 -5.40 -12.45
N LEU A 31 35.97 -6.61 -12.71
CA LEU A 31 34.78 -6.79 -13.53
C LEU A 31 33.51 -6.28 -12.83
N VAL A 32 33.34 -6.52 -11.52
CA VAL A 32 32.13 -6.10 -10.79
C VAL A 32 32.01 -4.58 -10.70
N VAL A 33 33.11 -3.86 -10.43
CA VAL A 33 33.08 -2.39 -10.36
C VAL A 33 32.90 -1.77 -11.76
N LEU A 34 33.50 -2.36 -12.80
CA LEU A 34 33.26 -1.91 -14.17
C LEU A 34 31.84 -2.23 -14.66
N VAL A 35 31.22 -3.32 -14.21
CA VAL A 35 29.82 -3.67 -14.54
C VAL A 35 28.83 -2.69 -13.91
N ILE A 36 29.05 -2.24 -12.68
CA ILE A 36 28.17 -1.24 -12.03
C ILE A 36 28.32 0.14 -12.71
N ALA A 37 29.53 0.53 -13.13
CA ALA A 37 29.73 1.74 -13.93
C ALA A 37 29.19 1.61 -15.37
N ALA A 38 29.30 0.43 -15.99
CA ALA A 38 28.78 0.17 -17.33
C ALA A 38 27.26 0.03 -17.37
N ALA A 39 26.60 -0.42 -16.29
CA ALA A 39 25.14 -0.49 -16.22
C ALA A 39 24.48 0.89 -16.41
N GLY A 40 25.11 1.97 -15.91
CA GLY A 40 24.68 3.34 -16.14
C GLY A 40 25.05 3.93 -17.51
N GLY A 41 25.96 3.29 -18.26
CA GLY A 41 26.46 3.79 -19.55
C GLY A 41 26.09 2.98 -20.78
N LEU A 42 25.68 1.71 -20.62
CA LEU A 42 25.46 0.76 -21.73
C LEU A 42 23.98 0.58 -22.11
N MET A 43 23.05 1.21 -21.38
CA MET A 43 21.67 1.42 -21.87
C MET A 43 21.60 2.42 -23.03
N ALA A 44 22.69 3.13 -23.35
CA ALA A 44 22.77 4.11 -24.44
C ALA A 44 23.08 3.51 -25.83
N ARG A 45 23.09 2.18 -26.01
CA ARG A 45 23.39 1.52 -27.30
C ARG A 45 22.47 0.34 -27.66
N VAL A 46 21.16 0.53 -27.50
CA VAL A 46 20.17 -0.01 -28.45
C VAL A 46 19.29 1.16 -28.92
N ALA A 47 19.93 2.11 -29.60
CA ALA A 47 19.33 3.37 -30.09
C ALA A 47 19.40 3.46 -31.63
N GLU A 48 19.12 2.34 -32.29
CA GLU A 48 18.91 2.23 -33.73
C GLU A 48 17.49 1.64 -33.88
N SER A 49 16.44 2.40 -34.21
CA SER A 49 16.39 3.50 -35.18
C SER A 49 15.55 4.74 -34.76
N SER A 50 15.37 5.01 -33.46
CA SER A 50 14.67 6.23 -32.97
C SER A 50 15.43 7.55 -33.21
N ALA A 51 16.55 7.51 -33.95
CA ALA A 51 17.32 8.67 -34.41
C ALA A 51 16.62 9.42 -35.56
N SER A 52 15.39 9.88 -35.34
CA SER A 52 14.84 11.03 -36.08
C SER A 52 14.09 11.95 -35.13
N MET A 53 14.40 13.25 -35.20
CA MET A 53 13.48 14.30 -34.78
C MET A 53 12.35 14.31 -35.82
N ASN A 54 11.41 13.37 -35.69
CA ASN A 54 10.52 13.00 -36.79
C ASN A 54 9.57 14.18 -37.12
N PRO A 55 9.70 14.81 -38.29
CA PRO A 55 9.14 16.14 -38.55
C PRO A 55 7.63 16.09 -38.81
N ALA A 56 7.03 17.26 -39.04
CA ALA A 56 5.72 17.34 -39.67
C ALA A 56 5.72 16.55 -41.00
N GLY A 57 4.66 15.77 -41.24
CA GLY A 57 4.48 14.97 -42.45
C GLY A 57 4.14 13.50 -42.26
N TYR A 58 3.68 13.08 -41.08
CA TYR A 58 3.36 11.68 -40.74
C TYR A 58 2.21 11.57 -39.73
N ALA A 59 1.41 10.51 -39.84
CA ALA A 59 0.45 10.06 -38.83
C ALA A 59 0.33 8.51 -38.88
N SER A 60 -0.15 7.89 -37.81
CA SER A 60 -0.42 6.44 -37.79
C SER A 60 -1.72 6.08 -37.08
N SER A 61 -2.23 4.89 -37.37
CA SER A 61 -3.47 4.37 -36.78
C SER A 61 -3.26 3.80 -35.39
N SER A 62 -4.34 3.51 -34.65
CA SER A 62 -4.26 2.56 -33.53
C SER A 62 -3.70 1.20 -33.99
N VAL A 63 -3.21 0.40 -33.04
CA VAL A 63 -2.50 -0.85 -33.32
C VAL A 63 -3.40 -2.03 -32.99
N ILE A 64 -3.61 -2.95 -33.94
CA ILE A 64 -4.18 -4.27 -33.64
C ILE A 64 -3.06 -5.11 -33.03
N GLY A 65 -3.22 -5.53 -31.77
CA GLY A 65 -2.23 -6.35 -31.08
C GLY A 65 -1.97 -7.67 -31.80
N CYS A 66 -3.04 -8.33 -32.25
CA CYS A 66 -2.94 -9.57 -33.01
C CYS A 66 -4.11 -9.85 -33.98
N LEU A 67 -3.81 -10.53 -35.09
CA LEU A 67 -4.80 -11.04 -36.04
C LEU A 67 -4.40 -12.46 -36.54
N PRO A 68 -4.79 -13.54 -35.82
CA PRO A 68 -4.41 -14.93 -36.13
C PRO A 68 -5.44 -15.69 -37.00
N VAL A 69 -4.95 -16.61 -37.84
CA VAL A 69 -5.75 -17.59 -38.60
C VAL A 69 -5.14 -19.00 -38.54
N GLY A 70 -5.96 -20.00 -38.86
CA GLY A 70 -5.55 -21.40 -38.93
C GLY A 70 -5.89 -22.24 -37.69
N ILE A 71 -5.73 -23.55 -37.83
CA ILE A 71 -6.44 -24.55 -37.02
C ILE A 71 -6.12 -24.53 -35.51
N ASP A 72 -4.90 -24.13 -35.13
CA ASP A 72 -4.46 -24.11 -33.73
C ASP A 72 -5.09 -22.95 -32.95
N TYR A 73 -5.38 -21.82 -33.63
CA TYR A 73 -6.09 -20.67 -33.05
C TYR A 73 -7.62 -20.83 -33.08
N LEU A 74 -8.13 -21.80 -33.84
CA LEU A 74 -9.56 -22.07 -34.04
C LEU A 74 -10.06 -23.32 -33.29
N GLY A 75 -9.29 -23.79 -32.29
CA GLY A 75 -9.71 -24.86 -31.39
C GLY A 75 -9.78 -26.26 -32.02
N GLY A 76 -8.99 -26.53 -33.07
CA GLY A 76 -8.89 -27.85 -33.69
C GLY A 76 -10.03 -28.20 -34.68
N ALA A 77 -11.04 -27.35 -34.82
CA ALA A 77 -12.07 -27.51 -35.84
C ALA A 77 -11.51 -27.12 -37.22
N ASN A 78 -11.13 -28.12 -38.04
CA ASN A 78 -10.61 -27.90 -39.40
C ASN A 78 -11.66 -27.20 -40.29
N PRO A 79 -11.50 -25.90 -40.63
CA PRO A 79 -12.49 -25.16 -41.41
C PRO A 79 -12.23 -25.42 -42.90
N ARG A 80 -13.02 -26.30 -43.51
CA ARG A 80 -12.93 -26.64 -44.95
C ARG A 80 -13.52 -25.56 -45.86
N GLY A 81 -13.12 -24.31 -45.65
CA GLY A 81 -13.55 -23.13 -46.40
C GLY A 81 -12.70 -21.92 -46.06
N PRO A 82 -12.84 -20.80 -46.79
CA PRO A 82 -12.03 -19.60 -46.59
C PRO A 82 -12.40 -18.90 -45.27
N TYR A 83 -11.81 -19.35 -44.17
CA TYR A 83 -11.88 -18.63 -42.90
C TYR A 83 -11.06 -17.33 -43.02
N ALA A 84 -11.68 -16.24 -42.60
CA ALA A 84 -11.05 -14.93 -42.55
C ALA A 84 -11.43 -14.24 -41.24
N ILE A 85 -10.49 -13.50 -40.70
CA ILE A 85 -10.64 -12.68 -39.49
C ILE A 85 -10.34 -11.23 -39.86
N SER A 86 -11.02 -10.30 -39.21
CA SER A 86 -10.83 -8.86 -39.41
C SER A 86 -10.97 -8.10 -38.11
N ASP A 87 -10.16 -7.06 -37.98
CA ASP A 87 -10.24 -6.08 -36.88
C ASP A 87 -10.04 -4.66 -37.46
N THR A 88 -10.30 -3.62 -36.67
CA THR A 88 -10.30 -2.22 -37.12
C THR A 88 -9.22 -1.38 -36.43
N VAL A 89 -8.50 -0.60 -37.22
CA VAL A 89 -7.62 0.46 -36.73
C VAL A 89 -8.27 1.84 -36.89
N GLU A 90 -8.21 2.67 -35.85
CA GLU A 90 -8.67 4.05 -35.87
C GLU A 90 -7.53 4.94 -36.41
N LEU A 91 -7.72 5.54 -37.58
CA LEU A 91 -6.73 6.36 -38.27
C LEU A 91 -7.28 7.76 -38.53
N ARG A 92 -6.58 8.80 -38.08
CA ARG A 92 -6.96 10.21 -38.31
C ARG A 92 -5.75 11.03 -38.72
N TRP A 93 -5.92 11.88 -39.73
CA TRP A 93 -4.88 12.81 -40.18
C TRP A 93 -5.49 14.01 -40.89
N THR A 94 -4.71 15.06 -41.02
CA THR A 94 -5.02 16.25 -41.83
C THR A 94 -3.97 16.41 -42.93
N GLY A 95 -4.30 17.15 -43.99
CA GLY A 95 -3.42 17.34 -45.15
C GLY A 95 -3.43 16.16 -46.15
N ALA A 96 -2.74 16.35 -47.28
CA ALA A 96 -2.64 15.37 -48.34
C ALA A 96 -1.61 14.27 -47.99
N ALA A 97 -2.07 13.03 -47.82
CA ALA A 97 -1.23 11.85 -47.75
C ALA A 97 -0.81 11.44 -49.18
N VAL A 98 0.49 11.24 -49.38
CA VAL A 98 1.09 10.79 -50.66
C VAL A 98 1.64 9.38 -50.57
N THR A 99 1.83 8.86 -49.36
CA THR A 99 2.19 7.46 -49.07
C THR A 99 1.27 6.91 -47.99
N ALA A 100 0.82 5.67 -48.17
CA ALA A 100 0.23 4.88 -47.10
C ALA A 100 0.87 3.48 -47.09
N THR A 101 0.95 2.84 -45.92
CA THR A 101 1.60 1.54 -45.76
C THR A 101 1.00 0.78 -44.59
N LEU A 102 0.66 -0.49 -44.80
CA LEU A 102 0.34 -1.42 -43.72
C LEU A 102 1.65 -1.98 -43.15
N VAL A 103 1.79 -1.99 -41.84
CA VAL A 103 2.99 -2.41 -41.11
C VAL A 103 2.61 -3.45 -40.08
N ALA A 104 3.30 -4.59 -40.05
CA ALA A 104 3.08 -5.67 -39.08
C ALA A 104 4.29 -6.61 -38.98
N TYR A 105 4.20 -7.59 -38.07
CA TYR A 105 5.17 -8.68 -37.95
C TYR A 105 4.48 -10.03 -38.21
N GLU A 106 5.10 -10.91 -39.00
CA GLU A 106 4.58 -12.28 -39.23
C GLU A 106 5.10 -13.27 -38.17
N PHE A 107 4.18 -13.97 -37.51
CA PHE A 107 4.48 -15.07 -36.60
C PHE A 107 4.08 -16.44 -37.18
N ASN A 108 4.78 -17.48 -36.72
CA ASN A 108 4.58 -18.89 -37.12
C ASN A 108 4.64 -19.18 -38.64
N ALA A 109 5.33 -18.35 -39.42
CA ALA A 109 5.41 -18.46 -40.88
C ALA A 109 6.27 -19.64 -41.38
N LEU A 110 5.75 -20.87 -41.24
CA LEU A 110 6.17 -22.06 -42.01
C LEU A 110 5.29 -22.28 -43.26
N SER A 111 4.24 -21.48 -43.45
CA SER A 111 3.38 -21.56 -44.63
C SER A 111 4.08 -21.01 -45.87
N GLN A 112 4.37 -21.90 -46.82
CA GLN A 112 4.71 -21.55 -48.21
C GLN A 112 3.46 -21.25 -49.07
N TRP A 113 2.32 -20.98 -48.44
CA TRP A 113 1.01 -20.79 -49.06
C TRP A 113 0.41 -19.46 -48.61
N GLY A 114 0.21 -18.52 -49.55
CA GLY A 114 -0.03 -17.12 -49.23
C GLY A 114 -1.41 -16.82 -48.64
N HIS A 115 -1.50 -16.62 -47.32
CA HIS A 115 -2.67 -16.01 -46.68
C HIS A 115 -2.83 -14.57 -47.21
N ASN A 116 -4.02 -14.20 -47.68
CA ASN A 116 -4.27 -12.90 -48.30
C ASN A 116 -4.56 -11.83 -47.23
N ILE A 117 -3.98 -10.64 -47.40
CA ILE A 117 -4.12 -9.48 -46.52
C ILE A 117 -4.92 -8.39 -47.24
N TYR A 118 -5.99 -7.91 -46.63
CA TYR A 118 -6.87 -6.89 -47.18
C TYR A 118 -6.97 -5.68 -46.24
N VAL A 119 -7.07 -4.48 -46.81
CA VAL A 119 -7.44 -3.25 -46.10
C VAL A 119 -8.70 -2.67 -46.78
N ASN A 120 -9.74 -2.40 -45.99
CA ASN A 120 -11.05 -1.93 -46.48
C ASN A 120 -11.59 -2.78 -47.66
N GLY A 121 -11.42 -4.11 -47.57
CA GLY A 121 -11.84 -5.08 -48.60
C GLY A 121 -10.95 -5.16 -49.85
N ARG A 122 -9.87 -4.37 -49.95
CA ARG A 122 -8.92 -4.39 -51.07
C ARG A 122 -7.67 -5.18 -50.70
N LEU A 123 -7.23 -6.08 -51.57
CA LEU A 123 -6.01 -6.87 -51.39
C LEU A 123 -4.79 -5.94 -51.38
N VAL A 124 -4.05 -5.88 -50.27
CA VAL A 124 -2.79 -5.12 -50.14
C VAL A 124 -1.56 -6.00 -50.25
N GLY A 125 -1.70 -7.32 -50.05
CA GLY A 125 -0.59 -8.26 -50.12
C GLY A 125 -0.98 -9.66 -49.65
N ALA A 126 0.04 -10.49 -49.43
CA ALA A 126 -0.11 -11.81 -48.84
C ALA A 126 1.06 -12.09 -47.87
N ALA A 127 0.94 -13.19 -47.12
CA ALA A 127 2.01 -13.73 -46.28
C ALA A 127 3.33 -13.88 -47.05
N THR A 128 4.41 -13.35 -46.49
CA THR A 128 5.75 -13.34 -47.10
C THR A 128 6.57 -14.59 -46.82
N GLY A 129 6.15 -15.41 -45.84
CA GLY A 129 6.94 -16.53 -45.34
C GLY A 129 8.14 -16.10 -44.48
N THR A 130 8.30 -14.80 -44.21
CA THR A 130 9.41 -14.27 -43.42
C THR A 130 9.05 -14.31 -41.94
N ARG A 131 9.32 -15.45 -41.29
CA ARG A 131 9.07 -15.61 -39.85
C ARG A 131 9.96 -14.65 -39.03
N ASN A 132 9.35 -13.68 -38.36
CA ASN A 132 10.04 -12.73 -37.48
C ASN A 132 10.43 -13.34 -36.11
N SER A 133 10.92 -14.59 -36.10
CA SER A 133 11.18 -15.47 -34.95
C SER A 133 9.99 -15.79 -34.03
N GLU A 134 8.98 -14.90 -33.93
CA GLU A 134 7.74 -15.08 -33.18
C GLU A 134 7.09 -16.44 -33.54
N ALA A 135 6.81 -17.25 -32.51
CA ALA A 135 6.23 -18.60 -32.62
C ALA A 135 4.71 -18.58 -32.44
N VAL A 136 4.24 -17.61 -31.67
CA VAL A 136 2.85 -17.30 -31.37
C VAL A 136 2.80 -15.76 -31.35
N CYS A 137 1.59 -15.20 -31.31
CA CYS A 137 1.41 -13.76 -31.12
C CYS A 137 1.74 -13.31 -29.67
N ARG A 138 3.02 -13.35 -29.32
CA ARG A 138 3.55 -12.91 -28.04
C ARG A 138 4.49 -11.74 -28.29
N GLY A 139 4.17 -10.59 -27.72
CA GLY A 139 4.94 -9.37 -27.86
C GLY A 139 6.31 -9.55 -27.24
N PHE A 140 7.33 -9.63 -28.09
CA PHE A 140 8.75 -9.62 -27.73
C PHE A 140 9.22 -10.95 -27.05
N PRO A 141 10.55 -11.22 -26.99
CA PRO A 141 11.04 -12.59 -26.91
C PRO A 141 11.22 -13.14 -25.48
N GLU A 142 11.26 -14.48 -25.41
CA GLU A 142 11.47 -15.28 -24.20
C GLU A 142 12.67 -14.84 -23.34
N ALA A 143 12.52 -14.99 -22.02
CA ALA A 143 13.59 -14.86 -21.04
C ALA A 143 14.88 -15.57 -21.47
N GLY A 144 15.99 -14.82 -21.58
CA GLY A 144 17.29 -15.40 -21.94
C GLY A 144 17.58 -15.51 -23.45
N ARG A 145 16.61 -15.17 -24.32
CA ARG A 145 16.93 -14.72 -25.68
C ARG A 145 17.21 -13.21 -25.64
N PRO A 146 18.06 -12.66 -26.54
CA PRO A 146 18.16 -11.22 -26.69
C PRO A 146 16.79 -10.65 -27.13
N ALA A 147 16.55 -9.38 -26.81
CA ALA A 147 15.37 -8.63 -27.25
C ALA A 147 15.22 -8.63 -28.78
N SER A 148 14.14 -8.03 -29.30
CA SER A 148 13.83 -7.89 -30.74
C SER A 148 14.83 -7.06 -31.58
N ALA A 149 16.05 -6.86 -31.09
CA ALA A 149 17.20 -6.33 -31.82
C ALA A 149 17.54 -7.23 -33.03
N GLY A 150 16.91 -6.93 -34.16
CA GLY A 150 17.03 -7.68 -35.42
C GLY A 150 15.70 -7.94 -36.14
N LEU A 151 14.55 -7.73 -35.49
CA LEU A 151 13.24 -7.92 -36.13
C LEU A 151 12.81 -6.66 -36.87
N THR A 152 12.80 -6.72 -38.20
CA THR A 152 12.30 -5.64 -39.06
C THR A 152 10.81 -5.87 -39.32
N PRO A 153 9.94 -4.86 -39.11
CA PRO A 153 8.53 -4.98 -39.47
C PRO A 153 8.37 -5.09 -40.99
N LEU A 154 7.46 -5.94 -41.42
CA LEU A 154 7.06 -6.07 -42.82
C LEU A 154 6.18 -4.88 -43.20
N ARG A 155 6.32 -4.41 -44.45
CA ARG A 155 5.64 -3.23 -44.98
C ARG A 155 5.00 -3.52 -46.32
N TRP A 156 3.67 -3.35 -46.40
CA TRP A 156 2.90 -3.45 -47.64
C TRP A 156 2.40 -2.06 -48.05
N PRO A 157 2.96 -1.45 -49.10
CA PRO A 157 2.48 -0.17 -49.61
C PRO A 157 1.01 -0.28 -50.08
N LEU A 158 0.22 0.77 -49.82
CA LEU A 158 -1.16 0.86 -50.28
C LEU A 158 -1.46 2.29 -50.74
N ASP A 159 -2.46 2.42 -51.62
CA ASP A 159 -2.91 3.70 -52.15
C ASP A 159 -3.69 4.48 -51.07
N PRO A 160 -3.28 5.72 -50.71
CA PRO A 160 -3.96 6.53 -49.70
C PRO A 160 -5.45 6.74 -49.97
N ALA A 161 -5.91 6.67 -51.23
CA ALA A 161 -7.33 6.80 -51.59
C ALA A 161 -8.18 5.58 -51.17
N TRP A 162 -7.58 4.53 -50.61
CA TRP A 162 -8.30 3.38 -50.05
C TRP A 162 -8.64 3.56 -48.56
N LEU A 163 -8.06 4.58 -47.91
CA LEU A 163 -8.23 4.85 -46.48
C LEU A 163 -9.35 5.86 -46.21
N VAL A 164 -9.98 5.72 -45.06
CA VAL A 164 -11.01 6.63 -44.54
C VAL A 164 -10.56 7.28 -43.23
N GLN A 165 -11.18 8.41 -42.88
CA GLN A 165 -10.97 9.04 -41.57
C GLN A 165 -11.77 8.30 -40.51
N GLY A 166 -11.09 7.79 -39.48
CA GLY A 166 -11.65 6.91 -38.46
C GLY A 166 -11.30 5.43 -38.70
N ALA A 167 -12.26 4.54 -38.46
CA ALA A 167 -12.04 3.10 -38.51
C ALA A 167 -11.75 2.60 -39.94
N ASN A 168 -10.63 1.89 -40.08
CA ASN A 168 -10.23 1.17 -41.29
C ASN A 168 -10.09 -0.31 -40.94
N THR A 169 -10.71 -1.20 -41.72
CA THR A 169 -10.69 -2.65 -41.46
C THR A 169 -9.44 -3.28 -42.07
N VAL A 170 -8.68 -4.01 -41.26
CA VAL A 170 -7.64 -4.93 -41.73
C VAL A 170 -8.17 -6.35 -41.59
N GLN A 171 -8.07 -7.14 -42.66
CA GLN A 171 -8.57 -8.51 -42.72
C GLN A 171 -7.46 -9.43 -43.24
N VAL A 172 -7.35 -10.63 -42.68
CA VAL A 172 -6.53 -11.72 -43.23
C VAL A 172 -7.37 -12.97 -43.47
N ALA A 173 -7.10 -13.67 -44.57
CA ALA A 173 -7.87 -14.82 -45.01
C ALA A 173 -6.96 -15.99 -45.41
N ILE A 174 -7.39 -17.21 -45.08
CA ILE A 174 -6.79 -18.43 -45.63
C ILE A 174 -7.00 -18.46 -47.15
N HIS A 175 -5.95 -18.80 -47.93
CA HIS A 175 -6.07 -18.92 -49.38
C HIS A 175 -7.04 -20.07 -49.73
N PRO A 176 -7.96 -19.91 -50.70
CA PRO A 176 -8.98 -20.92 -51.01
C PRO A 176 -8.43 -22.30 -51.42
N ASP A 177 -7.16 -22.37 -51.86
CA ASP A 177 -6.49 -23.60 -52.29
C ASP A 177 -5.70 -24.33 -51.17
N VAL A 178 -5.73 -23.85 -49.92
CA VAL A 178 -4.97 -24.44 -48.81
C VAL A 178 -5.69 -25.66 -48.21
N ILE A 179 -5.02 -26.82 -48.27
CA ILE A 179 -5.53 -28.11 -47.77
C ILE A 179 -4.94 -28.48 -46.39
N GLN A 180 -3.82 -27.85 -46.01
CA GLN A 180 -3.17 -27.99 -44.71
C GLN A 180 -2.66 -26.62 -44.24
N ASP A 181 -3.32 -26.05 -43.25
CA ASP A 181 -2.90 -24.81 -42.58
C ASP A 181 -2.11 -25.17 -41.31
N GLN A 182 -0.95 -24.52 -41.11
CA GLN A 182 -0.09 -24.66 -39.91
C GLN A 182 -0.20 -23.49 -38.95
N SER A 183 -1.22 -22.65 -39.14
CA SER A 183 -1.58 -21.47 -38.33
C SER A 183 -0.60 -20.31 -38.47
N TRP A 184 -1.09 -19.16 -38.92
CA TRP A 184 -0.30 -17.97 -39.27
C TRP A 184 -1.00 -16.71 -38.76
N GLY A 185 -0.28 -15.60 -38.63
CA GLY A 185 -0.93 -14.32 -38.37
C GLY A 185 0.02 -13.14 -38.32
N LEU A 186 -0.59 -11.98 -38.10
CA LEU A 186 0.09 -10.69 -38.00
C LEU A 186 -0.01 -10.14 -36.57
N SER A 187 1.11 -9.63 -36.03
CA SER A 187 1.19 -8.94 -34.73
C SER A 187 1.58 -7.46 -34.92
N ARG A 188 1.16 -6.60 -33.98
CA ARG A 188 1.42 -5.14 -33.96
C ARG A 188 1.05 -4.44 -35.29
N ILE A 189 -0.18 -4.67 -35.76
CA ILE A 189 -0.62 -4.21 -37.09
C ILE A 189 -1.04 -2.74 -37.03
N GLN A 190 -0.47 -1.92 -37.91
CA GLN A 190 -0.72 -0.49 -37.98
C GLN A 190 -0.76 -0.01 -39.43
N ILE A 191 -1.53 1.04 -39.72
CA ILE A 191 -1.48 1.77 -40.98
C ILE A 191 -0.73 3.09 -40.73
N GLU A 192 0.36 3.28 -41.48
CA GLU A 192 1.15 4.51 -41.53
C GLU A 192 0.70 5.36 -42.73
N VAL A 193 0.57 6.69 -42.54
CA VAL A 193 0.33 7.65 -43.63
C VAL A 193 1.33 8.80 -43.57
N GLY A 194 1.78 9.25 -44.74
CA GLY A 194 2.84 10.26 -44.83
C GLY A 194 2.70 11.18 -46.05
N GLY A 195 3.32 12.36 -45.95
CA GLY A 195 3.38 13.37 -47.00
C GLY A 195 3.64 14.77 -46.45
N PRO A 196 4.13 15.74 -47.26
CA PRO A 196 4.68 17.01 -46.74
C PRO A 196 3.71 17.89 -45.93
N SER A 197 2.41 17.64 -46.03
CA SER A 197 1.35 18.34 -45.27
C SER A 197 0.65 17.46 -44.21
N VAL A 198 1.07 16.20 -44.02
CA VAL A 198 0.37 15.26 -43.13
C VAL A 198 0.62 15.61 -41.67
N SER A 199 -0.47 15.78 -40.91
CA SER A 199 -0.42 15.99 -39.47
C SER A 199 -1.54 15.22 -38.78
N GLY A 200 -1.19 14.39 -37.80
CA GLY A 200 -2.11 13.56 -37.04
C GLY A 200 -1.40 12.85 -35.87
N PRO A 201 -2.15 12.16 -35.00
CA PRO A 201 -1.58 11.34 -33.95
C PRO A 201 -0.61 10.28 -34.48
N ARG A 202 0.28 9.84 -33.60
CA ARG A 202 1.06 8.61 -33.75
C ARG A 202 0.69 7.67 -32.62
N TYR A 203 0.42 6.42 -32.92
CA TYR A 203 0.24 5.38 -31.91
C TYR A 203 1.46 4.46 -31.91
N GLU A 204 1.79 3.91 -30.75
CA GLU A 204 2.80 2.90 -30.52
C GLU A 204 2.18 1.78 -29.68
N MET A 205 2.65 0.55 -29.87
CA MET A 205 2.31 -0.57 -28.98
C MET A 205 3.59 -1.18 -28.44
N VAL A 206 3.77 -1.04 -27.12
CA VAL A 206 4.96 -1.46 -26.39
C VAL A 206 4.58 -2.47 -25.32
N THR A 207 5.50 -3.37 -25.00
CA THR A 207 5.37 -4.25 -23.82
C THR A 207 6.17 -3.63 -22.69
N VAL A 208 5.47 -3.15 -21.67
CA VAL A 208 6.10 -2.57 -20.47
C VAL A 208 6.44 -3.72 -19.49
N PRO A 209 7.70 -3.88 -19.04
CA PRO A 209 8.04 -4.91 -18.05
C PRO A 209 7.40 -4.59 -16.71
N SER A 210 6.55 -5.49 -16.19
CA SER A 210 5.90 -5.29 -14.89
C SER A 210 6.90 -5.40 -13.74
N SER A 211 6.79 -4.47 -12.79
CA SER A 211 7.58 -4.39 -11.55
C SER A 211 6.95 -5.17 -10.39
N TYR A 212 5.71 -5.67 -10.56
CA TYR A 212 5.02 -6.49 -9.57
C TYR A 212 5.91 -7.68 -9.15
N TYR A 213 6.26 -7.74 -7.87
CA TYR A 213 7.36 -8.57 -7.40
C TYR A 213 6.93 -9.98 -6.98
N LEU A 214 5.62 -10.21 -6.79
CA LEU A 214 5.01 -11.54 -6.67
C LEU A 214 4.93 -12.23 -8.05
N ASN A 215 6.08 -12.31 -8.74
CA ASN A 215 6.34 -13.25 -9.80
C ASN A 215 7.01 -14.47 -9.16
N TRP A 216 6.20 -15.46 -8.76
CA TRP A 216 6.59 -16.47 -7.77
C TRP A 216 7.73 -17.35 -8.32
N PRO A 217 8.79 -17.65 -7.53
CA PRO A 217 9.99 -18.35 -8.01
C PRO A 217 9.78 -19.88 -8.16
N GLY A 218 8.81 -20.28 -8.99
CA GLY A 218 8.39 -21.66 -9.22
C GLY A 218 8.96 -22.32 -10.47
N SER A 219 10.19 -22.85 -10.38
CA SER A 219 10.89 -23.67 -11.40
C SER A 219 11.52 -22.92 -12.59
N GLN A 220 12.14 -23.67 -13.52
CA GLN A 220 12.82 -23.15 -14.70
C GLN A 220 11.86 -22.72 -15.84
N SER A 221 10.54 -22.78 -15.62
CA SER A 221 9.52 -22.29 -16.56
C SER A 221 8.87 -20.95 -16.17
N VAL A 222 9.47 -20.16 -15.25
CA VAL A 222 9.02 -18.80 -14.84
C VAL A 222 9.25 -17.75 -15.97
N ALA A 223 9.22 -18.19 -17.23
CA ALA A 223 9.42 -17.39 -18.44
C ALA A 223 8.12 -16.83 -19.04
N ALA A 224 7.00 -16.89 -18.30
CA ALA A 224 5.68 -16.40 -18.71
C ALA A 224 5.42 -14.97 -18.20
N TYR A 225 4.75 -14.81 -17.04
CA TYR A 225 4.08 -13.57 -16.64
C TYR A 225 4.93 -12.28 -16.74
N ARG A 226 6.06 -12.19 -16.04
CA ARG A 226 6.98 -11.04 -16.11
C ARG A 226 7.56 -10.76 -17.51
N HIS A 227 7.55 -11.75 -18.39
CA HIS A 227 8.15 -11.71 -19.73
C HIS A 227 7.12 -11.50 -20.84
N GLU A 228 5.85 -11.82 -20.60
CA GLU A 228 4.72 -11.42 -21.44
C GLU A 228 4.50 -9.91 -21.36
N GLY A 229 4.62 -9.35 -20.14
CA GLY A 229 4.62 -7.92 -19.86
C GLY A 229 3.29 -7.22 -20.19
N THR A 230 3.20 -5.94 -19.83
CA THR A 230 1.95 -5.18 -19.95
C THR A 230 1.83 -4.59 -21.36
N TRP A 231 0.90 -5.13 -22.15
CA TRP A 231 0.68 -4.70 -23.54
C TRP A 231 0.03 -3.32 -23.55
N THR A 232 0.83 -2.30 -23.81
CA THR A 232 0.49 -0.89 -23.63
C THR A 232 0.41 -0.20 -24.97
N GLN A 233 -0.76 0.36 -25.29
CA GLN A 233 -0.87 1.35 -26.35
C GLN A 233 -0.50 2.73 -25.79
N ILE A 234 0.33 3.46 -26.53
CA ILE A 234 0.70 4.84 -26.26
C ILE A 234 0.30 5.66 -27.48
N ARG A 235 -0.36 6.80 -27.26
CA ARG A 235 -0.83 7.69 -28.31
C ARG A 235 -0.25 9.08 -28.09
N VAL A 236 0.59 9.48 -29.04
CA VAL A 236 1.29 10.76 -29.09
C VAL A 236 0.45 11.72 -29.96
N PRO A 237 0.05 12.90 -29.45
CA PRO A 237 -0.74 13.85 -30.21
C PRO A 237 0.10 14.53 -31.30
N ALA A 238 -0.54 15.00 -32.36
CA ALA A 238 0.10 15.58 -33.54
C ALA A 238 1.00 16.79 -33.20
N GLY A 239 0.61 17.56 -32.19
CA GLY A 239 1.33 18.75 -31.70
C GLY A 239 2.35 18.50 -30.59
N TYR A 240 2.75 17.24 -30.32
CA TYR A 240 3.74 16.94 -29.29
C TYR A 240 5.14 17.49 -29.64
N ASP A 241 5.69 18.32 -28.75
CA ASP A 241 7.06 18.82 -28.77
C ASP A 241 7.79 18.33 -27.51
N ALA A 242 8.95 17.67 -27.69
CA ALA A 242 9.75 17.19 -26.57
C ALA A 242 10.32 18.33 -25.70
N ALA A 243 10.42 19.56 -26.23
CA ALA A 243 10.81 20.74 -25.46
C ALA A 243 9.68 21.33 -24.59
N GLN A 244 8.43 20.86 -24.73
CA GLN A 244 7.26 21.35 -23.99
C GLN A 244 6.56 20.20 -23.26
N PRO A 245 6.79 20.01 -21.94
CA PRO A 245 6.22 18.90 -21.18
C PRO A 245 4.69 18.76 -21.33
N ALA A 246 4.27 17.62 -21.86
CA ALA A 246 2.88 17.31 -22.19
C ALA A 246 2.19 16.57 -21.03
N PRO A 247 0.88 16.76 -20.82
CA PRO A 247 0.10 15.97 -19.86
C PRO A 247 0.08 14.49 -20.24
N LEU A 248 0.01 13.63 -19.23
CA LEU A 248 -0.22 12.20 -19.40
C LEU A 248 -1.58 11.82 -18.82
N LEU A 249 -2.45 11.28 -19.67
CA LEU A 249 -3.68 10.62 -19.27
C LEU A 249 -3.52 9.10 -19.42
N VAL A 250 -3.65 8.37 -18.32
CA VAL A 250 -3.78 6.90 -18.34
C VAL A 250 -5.26 6.53 -18.23
N VAL A 251 -5.74 5.61 -19.07
CA VAL A 251 -7.12 5.12 -19.04
C VAL A 251 -7.19 3.61 -18.77
N ALA A 252 -8.04 3.22 -17.82
CA ALA A 252 -8.28 1.83 -17.44
C ALA A 252 -9.60 1.31 -18.00
N HIS A 253 -9.55 0.16 -18.70
CA HIS A 253 -10.67 -0.42 -19.43
C HIS A 253 -11.68 -1.15 -18.52
N GLY A 254 -12.88 -1.38 -19.06
CA GLY A 254 -13.93 -2.12 -18.37
C GLY A 254 -13.73 -3.65 -18.39
N TYR A 255 -14.61 -4.35 -17.68
CA TYR A 255 -14.70 -5.81 -17.71
C TYR A 255 -15.05 -6.30 -19.12
N ASN A 256 -14.37 -7.35 -19.60
CA ASN A 256 -14.46 -7.86 -20.98
C ASN A 256 -14.19 -6.79 -22.06
N SER A 257 -13.28 -5.86 -21.78
CA SER A 257 -12.75 -4.88 -22.72
C SER A 257 -11.22 -4.86 -22.68
N THR A 258 -10.59 -4.08 -23.55
CA THR A 258 -9.14 -3.96 -23.78
C THR A 258 -8.65 -2.51 -23.66
N GLY A 259 -7.34 -2.33 -23.53
CA GLY A 259 -6.67 -1.02 -23.59
C GLY A 259 -6.95 -0.26 -24.90
N ALA A 260 -7.06 -0.98 -26.02
CA ALA A 260 -7.33 -0.40 -27.34
C ALA A 260 -8.72 0.25 -27.45
N GLU A 261 -9.75 -0.46 -26.97
CA GLU A 261 -11.14 0.01 -26.99
C GLU A 261 -11.33 1.24 -26.10
N ILE A 262 -10.85 1.18 -24.85
CA ILE A 262 -10.97 2.33 -23.93
C ILE A 262 -10.18 3.54 -24.42
N MET A 263 -8.99 3.35 -25.02
CA MET A 263 -8.22 4.44 -25.61
C MET A 263 -9.00 5.15 -26.72
N THR A 264 -9.69 4.39 -27.57
CA THR A 264 -10.46 4.94 -28.71
C THR A 264 -11.54 5.90 -28.23
N GLY A 265 -12.18 5.63 -27.08
CA GLY A 265 -13.16 6.54 -26.46
C GLY A 265 -12.58 7.88 -25.98
N PHE A 266 -11.28 7.94 -25.63
CA PHE A 266 -10.60 9.14 -25.15
C PHE A 266 -9.73 9.85 -26.20
N ALA A 267 -9.42 9.19 -27.32
CA ALA A 267 -8.46 9.62 -28.33
C ALA A 267 -8.71 11.05 -28.86
N ALA A 268 -9.93 11.36 -29.30
CA ALA A 268 -10.25 12.67 -29.89
C ALA A 268 -10.13 13.82 -28.87
N ALA A 269 -10.59 13.60 -27.63
CA ALA A 269 -10.56 14.59 -26.57
C ALA A 269 -9.13 14.86 -26.06
N ALA A 270 -8.28 13.83 -26.02
CA ALA A 270 -6.87 13.96 -25.70
C ALA A 270 -6.09 14.69 -26.81
N GLU A 271 -6.41 14.40 -28.09
CA GLU A 271 -5.84 15.10 -29.25
C GLU A 271 -6.09 16.62 -29.18
N ALA A 272 -7.35 17.01 -28.99
CA ALA A 272 -7.77 18.41 -28.95
C ALA A 272 -7.09 19.23 -27.83
N ARG A 273 -6.51 18.57 -26.83
CA ARG A 273 -5.79 19.19 -25.70
C ARG A 273 -4.27 19.00 -25.76
N GLY A 274 -3.75 18.26 -26.74
CA GLY A 274 -2.33 17.96 -26.88
C GLY A 274 -1.78 17.04 -25.78
N TRP A 275 -2.56 16.05 -25.32
CA TRP A 275 -2.17 15.16 -24.22
C TRP A 275 -1.63 13.82 -24.75
N LEU A 276 -0.60 13.29 -24.07
CA LEU A 276 -0.20 11.90 -24.19
C LEU A 276 -1.31 11.03 -23.58
N LEU A 277 -1.74 10.00 -24.29
CA LEU A 277 -2.77 9.07 -23.84
C LEU A 277 -2.22 7.65 -23.84
N ALA A 278 -2.30 6.95 -22.70
CA ALA A 278 -1.85 5.58 -22.55
C ALA A 278 -2.97 4.68 -22.00
N ALA A 279 -3.00 3.43 -22.49
CA ALA A 279 -3.93 2.39 -22.05
C ALA A 279 -3.28 1.03 -22.25
N ALA A 280 -3.66 0.03 -21.48
CA ALA A 280 -3.06 -1.30 -21.59
C ALA A 280 -4.04 -2.43 -21.29
N ASP A 281 -3.69 -3.62 -21.76
CA ASP A 281 -4.27 -4.88 -21.31
C ASP A 281 -3.47 -5.31 -20.06
N TYR A 282 -4.07 -5.14 -18.88
CA TYR A 282 -3.38 -5.24 -17.57
C TYR A 282 -3.11 -6.69 -17.13
N HIS A 283 -2.23 -6.91 -16.16
CA HIS A 283 -2.12 -8.19 -15.46
C HIS A 283 -3.21 -8.40 -14.39
N GLY A 284 -3.62 -9.65 -14.18
CA GLY A 284 -4.45 -10.11 -13.06
C GLY A 284 -3.59 -10.63 -11.89
N GLU A 285 -4.19 -11.34 -10.95
CA GLU A 285 -3.45 -12.38 -10.22
C GLU A 285 -3.44 -13.69 -11.04
N LEU A 286 -4.44 -13.89 -11.92
CA LEU A 286 -4.57 -15.04 -12.82
C LEU A 286 -3.83 -14.90 -14.15
N ASN A 287 -3.45 -16.05 -14.71
CA ASN A 287 -3.17 -16.20 -16.14
C ASN A 287 -4.44 -16.72 -16.84
N SER A 288 -5.18 -15.83 -17.48
CA SER A 288 -6.39 -16.15 -18.25
C SER A 288 -6.11 -16.84 -19.60
N GLY A 289 -4.82 -17.05 -19.93
CA GLY A 289 -4.36 -17.57 -21.21
C GLY A 289 -4.48 -16.51 -22.32
N PHE A 290 -3.41 -16.31 -23.09
CA PHE A 290 -3.32 -15.17 -24.01
C PHE A 290 -4.49 -15.11 -25.04
N PHE A 291 -5.02 -16.24 -25.51
CA PHE A 291 -6.14 -16.29 -26.45
C PHE A 291 -7.37 -17.04 -25.93
N ALA A 292 -8.52 -16.63 -26.47
CA ALA A 292 -9.83 -17.27 -26.40
C ALA A 292 -10.46 -17.34 -27.80
N VAL A 293 -11.55 -18.09 -27.94
CA VAL A 293 -12.47 -18.01 -29.09
C VAL A 293 -13.86 -17.66 -28.54
N GLY A 294 -14.51 -16.65 -29.14
CA GLY A 294 -15.84 -16.19 -28.74
C GLY A 294 -16.95 -17.14 -29.16
N SER A 295 -18.15 -16.92 -28.63
CA SER A 295 -19.37 -17.65 -29.03
C SER A 295 -19.78 -17.41 -30.50
N ASN A 296 -19.18 -16.39 -31.14
CA ASN A 296 -19.27 -16.08 -32.56
C ASN A 296 -18.19 -16.75 -33.43
N GLY A 297 -17.25 -17.51 -32.84
CA GLY A 297 -16.14 -18.15 -33.56
C GLY A 297 -14.96 -17.24 -33.93
N ALA A 298 -14.90 -16.01 -33.41
CA ALA A 298 -13.76 -15.12 -33.58
C ALA A 298 -12.78 -15.25 -32.39
N PRO A 299 -11.46 -15.37 -32.62
CA PRO A 299 -10.49 -15.37 -31.52
C PRO A 299 -10.29 -13.97 -30.95
N PHE A 300 -10.07 -13.89 -29.63
CA PHE A 300 -9.82 -12.63 -28.92
C PHE A 300 -8.73 -12.80 -27.85
N ILE A 301 -8.02 -11.71 -27.52
CA ILE A 301 -6.99 -11.72 -26.46
C ILE A 301 -7.71 -11.76 -25.10
N ARG A 302 -7.32 -12.70 -24.22
CA ARG A 302 -7.95 -12.90 -22.90
C ARG A 302 -7.19 -12.29 -21.73
N THR A 303 -5.91 -11.93 -21.92
CA THR A 303 -5.11 -11.26 -20.89
C THR A 303 -5.75 -9.92 -20.51
N GLY A 304 -5.80 -9.62 -19.22
CA GLY A 304 -6.27 -8.32 -18.70
C GLY A 304 -7.77 -8.04 -18.67
N MET A 305 -8.58 -8.73 -19.45
CA MET A 305 -10.03 -8.45 -19.57
C MET A 305 -10.84 -8.50 -18.25
N GLN A 306 -10.34 -9.13 -17.18
CA GLN A 306 -11.11 -9.47 -15.97
C GLN A 306 -10.34 -9.26 -14.65
N THR A 307 -9.45 -8.27 -14.56
CA THR A 307 -8.47 -8.13 -13.46
C THR A 307 -9.00 -7.60 -12.12
N PHE A 308 -10.16 -6.94 -12.09
CA PHE A 308 -10.82 -6.41 -10.87
C PHE A 308 -9.86 -5.84 -9.80
N GLY A 309 -9.01 -4.90 -10.21
CA GLY A 309 -8.11 -4.22 -9.28
C GLY A 309 -7.04 -5.11 -8.64
N SER A 310 -6.64 -6.21 -9.30
CA SER A 310 -5.47 -7.02 -8.96
C SER A 310 -4.26 -6.16 -8.60
N ARG A 311 -3.36 -6.65 -7.76
CA ARG A 311 -2.15 -5.87 -7.43
C ARG A 311 -1.32 -5.63 -8.69
N ALA A 312 -1.20 -6.64 -9.55
CA ALA A 312 -0.50 -6.53 -10.81
C ALA A 312 -1.03 -5.38 -11.69
N SER A 313 -2.35 -5.24 -11.88
CA SER A 313 -2.94 -4.13 -12.64
C SER A 313 -2.64 -2.75 -12.06
N GLN A 314 -2.47 -2.64 -10.75
CA GLN A 314 -2.09 -1.38 -10.09
C GLN A 314 -0.60 -1.05 -10.29
N TYR A 315 0.30 -2.04 -10.20
CA TYR A 315 1.73 -1.87 -10.53
C TYR A 315 1.93 -1.56 -12.00
N ASP A 316 1.23 -2.25 -12.89
CA ASP A 316 1.24 -2.03 -14.34
C ASP A 316 0.94 -0.57 -14.71
N ILE A 317 -0.07 0.07 -14.10
CA ILE A 317 -0.35 1.50 -14.30
C ILE A 317 0.86 2.36 -13.89
N MET A 318 1.51 2.03 -12.78
CA MET A 318 2.72 2.74 -12.33
C MET A 318 3.92 2.53 -13.25
N ASP A 319 4.07 1.34 -13.82
CA ASP A 319 5.13 1.01 -14.78
C ASP A 319 4.90 1.68 -16.13
N ILE A 320 3.65 1.76 -16.60
CA ILE A 320 3.25 2.56 -17.77
C ILE A 320 3.61 4.02 -17.57
N ILE A 321 3.25 4.61 -16.41
CA ILE A 321 3.58 6.01 -16.09
C ILE A 321 5.09 6.22 -16.08
N ASN A 322 5.86 5.30 -15.50
CA ASN A 322 7.32 5.39 -15.50
C ASN A 322 7.93 5.22 -16.89
N HIS A 323 7.45 4.28 -17.71
CA HIS A 323 7.87 4.10 -19.10
C HIS A 323 7.58 5.34 -19.96
N VAL A 324 6.37 5.89 -19.88
CA VAL A 324 6.03 7.09 -20.66
C VAL A 324 6.87 8.28 -20.19
N LYS A 325 7.17 8.42 -18.90
CA LYS A 325 8.11 9.44 -18.38
C LYS A 325 9.57 9.24 -18.78
N THR A 326 10.02 8.04 -19.17
CA THR A 326 11.37 7.82 -19.70
C THR A 326 11.43 7.96 -21.22
N SER A 327 10.35 7.68 -21.93
CA SER A 327 10.25 7.80 -23.40
C SER A 327 9.80 9.19 -23.88
N TYR A 328 9.10 9.96 -23.04
CA TYR A 328 8.45 11.23 -23.42
C TYR A 328 8.64 12.35 -22.39
N SER A 329 8.56 13.59 -22.86
CA SER A 329 8.57 14.81 -22.06
C SER A 329 7.20 14.98 -21.37
N VAL A 330 7.05 14.38 -20.19
CA VAL A 330 5.80 14.39 -19.41
C VAL A 330 5.83 15.51 -18.37
N ASP A 331 4.77 16.31 -18.32
CA ASP A 331 4.53 17.21 -17.20
C ASP A 331 4.10 16.41 -15.96
N ALA A 332 5.04 16.21 -15.03
CA ALA A 332 4.81 15.47 -13.79
C ALA A 332 3.80 16.13 -12.83
N SER A 333 3.36 17.38 -13.09
CA SER A 333 2.24 18.02 -12.39
C SER A 333 0.88 17.75 -13.05
N ARG A 334 0.84 17.09 -14.23
CA ARG A 334 -0.35 16.74 -15.02
C ARG A 334 -0.36 15.27 -15.44
N ILE A 335 -0.24 14.38 -14.47
CA ILE A 335 -0.52 12.95 -14.63
C ILE A 335 -1.94 12.69 -14.13
N TYR A 336 -2.81 12.15 -14.99
CA TYR A 336 -4.22 11.89 -14.72
C TYR A 336 -4.54 10.41 -14.91
N LEU A 337 -5.47 9.88 -14.12
CA LEU A 337 -5.92 8.49 -14.21
C LEU A 337 -7.45 8.44 -14.25
N VAL A 338 -8.00 7.82 -15.29
CA VAL A 338 -9.44 7.65 -15.50
C VAL A 338 -9.73 6.17 -15.67
N GLY A 339 -10.82 5.66 -15.10
CA GLY A 339 -11.23 4.27 -15.30
C GLY A 339 -12.73 4.10 -15.41
N HIS A 340 -13.17 3.25 -16.34
CA HIS A 340 -14.57 2.87 -16.52
C HIS A 340 -14.84 1.47 -15.95
N SER A 341 -15.95 1.28 -15.23
CA SER A 341 -16.37 -0.03 -14.72
C SER A 341 -15.29 -0.68 -13.83
N MET A 342 -14.87 -1.91 -14.14
CA MET A 342 -13.68 -2.59 -13.57
C MET A 342 -12.40 -1.71 -13.57
N GLY A 343 -12.22 -0.88 -14.60
CA GLY A 343 -11.13 0.07 -14.68
C GLY A 343 -11.28 1.22 -13.67
N GLY A 344 -12.50 1.62 -13.32
CA GLY A 344 -12.76 2.64 -12.29
C GLY A 344 -12.37 2.18 -10.90
N LEU A 345 -12.66 0.91 -10.58
CA LEU A 345 -12.12 0.21 -9.40
C LEU A 345 -10.59 0.23 -9.38
N THR A 346 -9.96 -0.18 -10.48
CA THR A 346 -8.49 -0.24 -10.60
C THR A 346 -7.86 1.15 -10.49
N ALA A 347 -8.49 2.17 -11.09
CA ALA A 347 -8.08 3.56 -11.02
C ALA A 347 -8.10 4.09 -9.57
N LEU A 348 -9.18 3.81 -8.82
CA LEU A 348 -9.30 4.21 -7.42
C LEU A 348 -8.29 3.49 -6.51
N LEU A 349 -8.07 2.19 -6.67
CA LEU A 349 -7.09 1.46 -5.85
C LEU A 349 -5.66 1.98 -6.09
N THR A 350 -5.29 2.15 -7.36
CA THR A 350 -3.97 2.68 -7.74
C THR A 350 -3.78 4.11 -7.21
N ALA A 351 -4.80 4.96 -7.37
CA ALA A 351 -4.79 6.33 -6.84
C ALA A 351 -4.70 6.39 -5.31
N GLY A 352 -5.42 5.51 -4.61
CA GLY A 352 -5.39 5.40 -3.16
C GLY A 352 -4.03 4.95 -2.63
N ARG A 353 -3.27 4.16 -3.40
CA ARG A 353 -1.95 3.64 -3.05
C ARG A 353 -0.79 4.57 -3.42
N TRP A 354 -0.88 5.25 -4.56
CA TRP A 354 0.08 6.26 -5.01
C TRP A 354 -0.56 7.67 -5.20
N PRO A 355 -1.17 8.26 -4.16
CA PRO A 355 -1.86 9.55 -4.28
C PRO A 355 -0.91 10.72 -4.58
N HIS A 356 0.38 10.50 -4.38
CA HIS A 356 1.48 11.42 -4.68
C HIS A 356 1.97 11.35 -6.14
N VAL A 357 1.20 10.75 -7.05
CA VAL A 357 1.53 10.66 -8.49
C VAL A 357 0.55 11.49 -9.32
N PHE A 358 -0.73 11.47 -8.97
CA PHE A 358 -1.81 11.98 -9.79
C PHE A 358 -2.20 13.42 -9.46
N ALA A 359 -2.60 14.19 -10.46
CA ALA A 359 -3.16 15.54 -10.32
C ALA A 359 -4.70 15.57 -10.30
N GLY A 360 -5.33 14.48 -10.73
CA GLY A 360 -6.77 14.28 -10.68
C GLY A 360 -7.10 12.85 -11.11
N VAL A 361 -8.08 12.26 -10.44
CA VAL A 361 -8.49 10.86 -10.65
C VAL A 361 -9.99 10.78 -10.88
N VAL A 362 -10.40 9.86 -11.73
CA VAL A 362 -11.80 9.72 -12.16
C VAL A 362 -12.21 8.26 -12.15
N SER A 363 -13.23 7.93 -11.36
CA SER A 363 -13.97 6.67 -11.50
C SER A 363 -15.26 6.92 -12.26
N ASP A 364 -15.63 6.00 -13.14
CA ASP A 364 -16.82 6.07 -13.95
C ASP A 364 -17.60 4.75 -13.93
N SER A 365 -18.78 4.75 -13.31
CA SER A 365 -19.58 3.53 -13.05
C SER A 365 -18.77 2.39 -12.43
N GLY A 366 -17.74 2.71 -11.63
CA GLY A 366 -16.82 1.73 -11.03
C GLY A 366 -17.26 1.29 -9.63
N PRO A 367 -17.12 -0.01 -9.28
CA PRO A 367 -17.51 -0.51 -7.96
C PRO A 367 -16.48 -0.06 -6.91
N THR A 368 -16.94 0.23 -5.68
CA THR A 368 -16.12 0.88 -4.63
C THR A 368 -15.99 0.08 -3.33
N ASP A 369 -16.82 -0.95 -3.15
CA ASP A 369 -16.61 -2.01 -2.16
C ASP A 369 -16.99 -3.37 -2.77
N LEU A 370 -16.03 -4.30 -2.87
CA LEU A 370 -16.29 -5.65 -3.39
C LEU A 370 -17.06 -6.53 -2.39
N THR A 371 -16.99 -6.22 -1.09
CA THR A 371 -17.72 -6.94 -0.04
C THR A 371 -19.21 -6.65 -0.13
N GLN A 372 -19.58 -5.37 -0.30
CA GLN A 372 -20.93 -4.93 -0.66
C GLN A 372 -21.39 -5.56 -1.98
N TRP A 373 -20.62 -5.36 -3.06
CA TRP A 373 -20.90 -5.89 -4.41
C TRP A 373 -21.33 -7.36 -4.42
N TYR A 374 -20.56 -8.22 -3.76
CA TYR A 374 -20.76 -9.67 -3.81
C TYR A 374 -22.19 -10.04 -3.42
N ALA A 375 -22.75 -9.36 -2.42
CA ALA A 375 -24.02 -9.71 -1.83
C ALA A 375 -25.22 -8.88 -2.35
N ASP A 376 -24.99 -7.67 -2.89
CA ASP A 376 -25.96 -7.00 -3.80
C ASP A 376 -26.33 -7.88 -5.00
N THR A 377 -25.39 -8.72 -5.44
CA THR A 377 -25.46 -9.45 -6.71
C THR A 377 -25.54 -10.98 -6.54
N TYR A 378 -25.57 -11.49 -5.29
CA TYR A 378 -25.62 -12.93 -5.00
C TYR A 378 -27.03 -13.51 -5.18
N ALA A 379 -27.15 -14.59 -5.96
CA ALA A 379 -28.42 -15.22 -6.34
C ALA A 379 -29.12 -16.04 -5.21
N GLY A 380 -28.87 -15.72 -3.93
CA GLY A 380 -29.32 -16.46 -2.75
C GLY A 380 -29.90 -15.60 -1.62
N ASN A 381 -30.29 -14.36 -1.91
CA ASN A 381 -31.06 -13.47 -1.03
C ASN A 381 -32.29 -12.96 -1.84
N PRO A 382 -33.39 -12.51 -1.19
CA PRO A 382 -34.51 -11.89 -1.90
C PRO A 382 -33.99 -10.67 -2.69
N PRO A 383 -34.52 -10.47 -3.91
CA PRO A 383 -33.70 -10.36 -5.12
C PRO A 383 -32.58 -9.32 -4.97
N GLY A 384 -31.34 -9.79 -5.10
CA GLY A 384 -30.18 -8.91 -5.28
C GLY A 384 -30.44 -7.96 -6.45
N ILE A 385 -30.14 -6.67 -6.27
CA ILE A 385 -30.63 -5.56 -7.11
C ILE A 385 -30.20 -5.74 -8.58
N THR A 386 -29.08 -6.42 -8.83
CA THR A 386 -28.83 -7.08 -10.12
C THR A 386 -28.05 -8.39 -9.92
N PRO A 387 -28.61 -9.56 -10.24
CA PRO A 387 -27.87 -10.82 -10.21
C PRO A 387 -26.76 -10.84 -11.28
N ASN A 388 -25.49 -10.75 -10.87
CA ASN A 388 -24.36 -10.54 -11.78
C ASN A 388 -23.34 -11.69 -11.73
N GLY A 389 -23.83 -12.90 -12.02
CA GLY A 389 -23.09 -14.15 -11.84
C GLY A 389 -21.73 -14.21 -12.56
N GLY A 390 -21.63 -13.66 -13.78
CA GLY A 390 -20.38 -13.66 -14.55
C GLY A 390 -19.28 -12.82 -13.90
N ILE A 391 -19.60 -11.59 -13.48
CA ILE A 391 -18.65 -10.72 -12.77
C ILE A 391 -18.35 -11.29 -11.39
N ASN A 392 -19.32 -11.91 -10.71
CA ASN A 392 -19.06 -12.60 -9.43
C ASN A 392 -18.08 -13.76 -9.57
N SER A 393 -18.19 -14.58 -10.61
CA SER A 393 -17.20 -15.62 -10.89
C SER A 393 -15.82 -15.03 -11.19
N ALA A 394 -15.74 -13.92 -11.95
CA ALA A 394 -14.48 -13.25 -12.25
C ALA A 394 -13.82 -12.64 -11.00
N ILE A 395 -14.58 -11.97 -10.13
CA ILE A 395 -14.08 -11.44 -8.85
C ILE A 395 -13.64 -12.58 -7.93
N GLN A 396 -14.45 -13.62 -7.74
CA GLN A 396 -14.10 -14.79 -6.91
C GLN A 396 -12.87 -15.55 -7.42
N ALA A 397 -12.64 -15.51 -8.74
CA ALA A 397 -11.45 -16.06 -9.38
C ALA A 397 -10.24 -15.16 -9.11
N GLU A 398 -10.33 -13.86 -9.36
CA GLU A 398 -9.25 -12.89 -9.12
C GLU A 398 -8.87 -12.73 -7.64
N THR A 399 -9.82 -12.88 -6.72
CA THR A 399 -9.56 -12.96 -5.26
C THR A 399 -9.24 -14.37 -4.77
N GLY A 400 -9.08 -15.34 -5.68
CA GLY A 400 -8.96 -16.77 -5.41
C GLY A 400 -7.61 -17.22 -4.82
N ALA A 401 -7.42 -18.53 -4.74
CA ALA A 401 -6.12 -19.16 -4.51
C ALA A 401 -5.56 -19.72 -5.84
N PHE A 402 -4.24 -19.63 -6.03
CA PHE A 402 -3.59 -19.88 -7.32
C PHE A 402 -2.44 -20.88 -7.24
N GLU A 403 -2.15 -21.58 -8.33
CA GLU A 403 -0.92 -22.37 -8.45
C GLU A 403 0.27 -21.47 -8.80
N ALA A 404 1.31 -21.48 -7.97
CA ALA A 404 2.49 -20.63 -8.11
C ALA A 404 3.28 -20.78 -9.43
N ALA A 405 3.17 -21.93 -10.12
CA ALA A 405 3.88 -22.18 -11.37
C ALA A 405 3.04 -21.87 -12.62
N GLY A 406 1.70 -21.90 -12.51
CA GLY A 406 0.78 -21.74 -13.64
C GLY A 406 -0.06 -20.47 -13.63
N HIS A 407 -0.17 -19.79 -12.47
CA HIS A 407 -1.20 -18.76 -12.21
C HIS A 407 -2.62 -19.26 -12.57
N THR A 408 -2.87 -20.55 -12.35
CA THR A 408 -4.15 -21.24 -12.56
C THR A 408 -5.00 -21.14 -11.30
N LEU A 409 -6.32 -21.02 -11.45
CA LEU A 409 -7.23 -20.98 -10.31
C LEU A 409 -7.33 -22.36 -9.64
N VAL A 410 -6.90 -22.43 -8.37
CA VAL A 410 -7.09 -23.60 -7.50
C VAL A 410 -8.47 -23.56 -6.85
N ALA A 411 -8.84 -22.40 -6.28
CA ALA A 411 -10.06 -22.26 -5.52
C ALA A 411 -10.63 -20.84 -5.63
N TYR A 412 -11.92 -20.76 -5.95
CA TYR A 412 -12.72 -19.55 -5.80
C TYR A 412 -12.79 -19.15 -4.32
N ARG A 413 -12.62 -17.87 -4.01
CA ARG A 413 -12.75 -17.32 -2.65
C ARG A 413 -13.95 -16.37 -2.58
N ASP A 414 -14.81 -16.58 -1.60
CA ASP A 414 -15.98 -15.74 -1.32
C ASP A 414 -15.76 -14.90 -0.03
N PRO A 415 -16.39 -13.72 0.12
CA PRO A 415 -16.12 -12.84 1.24
C PRO A 415 -16.58 -13.41 2.58
N SER A 416 -17.56 -14.33 2.63
CA SER A 416 -18.00 -14.93 3.92
C SER A 416 -16.92 -15.75 4.62
N ARG A 417 -15.87 -16.12 3.88
CA ARG A 417 -14.68 -16.86 4.35
C ARG A 417 -13.37 -16.09 4.15
N TYR A 418 -13.35 -15.13 3.23
CA TYR A 418 -12.15 -14.41 2.77
C TYR A 418 -12.41 -12.90 2.63
N GLY A 419 -13.27 -12.31 3.47
CA GLY A 419 -13.71 -10.91 3.38
C GLY A 419 -12.57 -9.89 3.43
N PHE A 420 -11.39 -10.28 3.93
CA PHE A 420 -10.16 -9.53 3.81
C PHE A 420 -9.73 -9.27 2.34
N GLU A 421 -9.74 -10.29 1.49
CA GLU A 421 -9.33 -10.18 0.07
C GLU A 421 -10.21 -9.20 -0.71
N TYR A 422 -11.49 -9.17 -0.34
CA TYR A 422 -12.46 -8.23 -0.87
C TYR A 422 -12.20 -6.83 -0.31
N SER A 423 -12.01 -6.70 1.01
CA SER A 423 -11.71 -5.43 1.69
C SER A 423 -10.46 -4.73 1.14
N ARG A 424 -9.34 -5.45 0.90
CA ARG A 424 -8.12 -4.83 0.34
C ARG A 424 -8.29 -4.35 -1.11
N ARG A 425 -9.32 -4.86 -1.81
CA ARG A 425 -9.74 -4.42 -3.14
C ARG A 425 -10.97 -3.50 -3.11
N SER A 426 -11.35 -2.96 -1.95
CA SER A 426 -12.42 -1.97 -1.82
C SER A 426 -11.83 -0.56 -1.78
N PRO A 427 -11.94 0.27 -2.84
CA PRO A 427 -11.59 1.69 -2.84
C PRO A 427 -11.99 2.48 -1.59
N GLN A 428 -13.13 2.14 -0.98
CA GLN A 428 -13.59 2.75 0.27
C GLN A 428 -12.58 2.62 1.43
N GLU A 429 -11.69 1.63 1.46
CA GLU A 429 -10.63 1.51 2.48
C GLU A 429 -9.47 2.50 2.30
N PHE A 430 -9.43 3.20 1.16
CA PHE A 430 -8.45 4.23 0.81
C PHE A 430 -9.04 5.66 0.88
N ALA A 431 -10.29 5.83 1.34
CA ALA A 431 -11.06 7.08 1.19
C ALA A 431 -10.38 8.35 1.76
N LEU A 432 -9.68 8.26 2.90
CA LEU A 432 -8.94 9.40 3.48
C LEU A 432 -7.74 9.85 2.62
N ASN A 433 -7.18 8.97 1.79
CA ASN A 433 -6.03 9.29 0.92
C ASN A 433 -6.45 10.24 -0.21
N PHE A 434 -7.74 10.25 -0.58
CA PHE A 434 -8.34 11.19 -1.52
C PHE A 434 -8.56 12.59 -0.93
N ARG A 435 -8.27 12.85 0.36
CA ARG A 435 -8.43 14.17 0.98
C ARG A 435 -7.65 15.28 0.22
N ARG A 436 -6.46 14.97 -0.27
CA ARG A 436 -5.58 15.91 -1.00
C ARG A 436 -5.47 15.61 -2.50
N LEU A 437 -6.13 14.55 -2.99
CA LEU A 437 -6.10 14.13 -4.38
C LEU A 437 -7.47 14.39 -5.02
N PRO A 438 -7.60 15.34 -5.97
CA PRO A 438 -8.86 15.63 -6.63
C PRO A 438 -9.54 14.39 -7.22
N LEU A 439 -10.77 14.13 -6.80
CA LEU A 439 -11.56 12.97 -7.24
C LEU A 439 -12.86 13.41 -7.93
N LEU A 440 -13.12 12.86 -9.10
CA LEU A 440 -14.42 12.90 -9.77
C LEU A 440 -15.03 11.49 -9.81
N LEU A 441 -16.27 11.38 -9.35
CA LEU A 441 -17.08 10.18 -9.49
C LEU A 441 -18.16 10.46 -10.54
N ASN A 442 -18.15 9.69 -11.63
CA ASN A 442 -19.21 9.70 -12.63
C ASN A 442 -20.01 8.39 -12.54
N HIS A 443 -21.32 8.42 -12.75
CA HIS A 443 -22.13 7.21 -12.77
C HIS A 443 -23.39 7.39 -13.63
N MET A 444 -23.88 6.29 -14.22
CA MET A 444 -25.14 6.31 -14.99
C MET A 444 -26.36 6.22 -14.04
N GLN A 445 -27.37 7.06 -14.26
CA GLN A 445 -28.57 7.15 -13.39
C GLN A 445 -29.44 5.89 -13.39
N SER A 446 -29.33 5.05 -14.41
CA SER A 446 -30.03 3.77 -14.52
C SER A 446 -29.04 2.65 -14.80
N ASP A 447 -27.88 2.70 -14.16
CA ASP A 447 -26.89 1.62 -14.20
C ASP A 447 -27.46 0.36 -13.53
N THR A 448 -27.75 -0.66 -14.33
CA THR A 448 -28.21 -1.98 -13.87
C THR A 448 -27.11 -3.02 -14.01
N ARG A 449 -25.83 -2.63 -14.03
CA ARG A 449 -24.70 -3.56 -13.89
C ARG A 449 -23.95 -3.29 -12.61
N ILE A 450 -23.74 -2.02 -12.28
CA ILE A 450 -23.04 -1.54 -11.08
C ILE A 450 -23.91 -0.45 -10.47
N ASP A 451 -24.53 -0.72 -9.32
CA ASP A 451 -25.57 0.16 -8.77
C ASP A 451 -25.05 1.59 -8.49
N PRO A 452 -25.84 2.64 -8.78
CA PRO A 452 -25.56 4.03 -8.41
C PRO A 452 -25.06 4.27 -6.97
N HIS A 453 -25.43 3.43 -6.00
CA HIS A 453 -24.98 3.61 -4.61
C HIS A 453 -23.46 3.52 -4.45
N PHE A 454 -22.74 2.77 -5.30
CA PHE A 454 -21.27 2.65 -5.20
C PHE A 454 -20.55 3.99 -5.36
N ALA A 455 -21.05 4.88 -6.22
CA ALA A 455 -20.53 6.24 -6.36
C ALA A 455 -20.97 7.15 -5.20
N TRP A 456 -22.21 7.00 -4.71
CA TRP A 456 -22.69 7.73 -3.53
C TRP A 456 -21.90 7.40 -2.26
N ASP A 457 -21.68 6.12 -1.96
CA ASP A 457 -21.01 5.66 -0.73
C ASP A 457 -19.55 6.12 -0.71
N MET A 458 -18.85 6.01 -1.83
CA MET A 458 -17.49 6.53 -1.97
C MET A 458 -17.46 8.06 -1.90
N TYR A 459 -18.43 8.76 -2.50
CA TYR A 459 -18.55 10.20 -2.36
C TYR A 459 -18.70 10.60 -0.89
N TYR A 460 -19.61 9.96 -0.14
CA TYR A 460 -19.79 10.27 1.28
C TYR A 460 -18.56 9.90 2.12
N LYS A 461 -17.93 8.73 1.91
CA LYS A 461 -16.74 8.31 2.67
C LYS A 461 -15.52 9.19 2.39
N VAL A 462 -15.38 9.76 1.18
CA VAL A 462 -14.35 10.76 0.88
C VAL A 462 -14.74 12.16 1.39
N ALA A 463 -15.99 12.61 1.20
CA ALA A 463 -16.48 13.91 1.65
C ALA A 463 -16.36 14.09 3.18
N TYR A 464 -16.65 13.03 3.94
CA TYR A 464 -16.43 12.93 5.39
C TYR A 464 -15.00 13.33 5.79
N ASN A 465 -14.01 12.95 4.98
CA ASN A 465 -12.60 13.25 5.21
C ASN A 465 -12.19 14.69 4.82
N SER A 466 -13.15 15.58 4.50
CA SER A 466 -12.96 16.99 4.15
C SER A 466 -11.95 17.21 3.00
N PRO A 467 -12.27 16.74 1.77
CA PRO A 467 -11.36 16.77 0.64
C PRO A 467 -11.26 18.16 0.00
N ASP A 468 -10.10 18.49 -0.57
CA ASP A 468 -9.87 19.79 -1.23
C ASP A 468 -10.67 19.93 -2.53
N LYS A 469 -10.91 18.82 -3.26
CA LYS A 469 -11.81 18.77 -4.41
C LYS A 469 -12.40 17.37 -4.59
N LEU A 470 -13.72 17.28 -4.47
CA LEU A 470 -14.50 16.08 -4.72
C LEU A 470 -15.77 16.46 -5.49
N ASP A 471 -16.02 15.81 -6.63
CA ASP A 471 -17.21 16.02 -7.45
C ASP A 471 -17.93 14.69 -7.73
N LEU A 472 -19.27 14.72 -7.79
CA LEU A 472 -20.12 13.59 -8.17
C LEU A 472 -21.05 14.03 -9.31
N ARG A 473 -21.06 13.28 -10.42
CA ARG A 473 -21.80 13.61 -11.64
C ARG A 473 -22.63 12.44 -12.15
N TRP A 474 -23.84 12.76 -12.58
CA TRP A 474 -24.86 11.82 -13.02
C TRP A 474 -25.12 11.96 -14.51
N PHE A 475 -25.16 10.83 -15.23
CA PHE A 475 -25.44 10.78 -16.66
C PHE A 475 -26.67 9.93 -16.96
N SER A 476 -27.49 10.36 -17.92
CA SER A 476 -28.68 9.62 -18.35
C SER A 476 -28.27 8.38 -19.16
N GLY A 477 -28.64 7.19 -18.70
CA GLY A 477 -28.35 5.93 -19.39
C GLY A 477 -28.19 4.75 -18.43
N ASN A 478 -27.73 3.64 -19.00
CA ASN A 478 -27.30 2.43 -18.30
C ASN A 478 -25.79 2.22 -18.57
N HIS A 479 -25.15 1.24 -17.92
CA HIS A 479 -23.70 1.02 -17.87
C HIS A 479 -22.95 1.18 -19.20
N ASP A 480 -23.47 0.56 -20.27
CA ASP A 480 -22.84 0.52 -21.61
C ASP A 480 -23.10 1.79 -22.45
N ALA A 481 -23.59 2.88 -21.85
CA ALA A 481 -23.84 4.13 -22.57
C ALA A 481 -22.53 4.75 -23.11
N PRO A 482 -22.46 5.17 -24.39
CA PRO A 482 -21.20 5.57 -25.04
C PRO A 482 -20.41 6.66 -24.31
N LEU A 483 -19.16 6.35 -23.98
CA LEU A 483 -18.24 7.24 -23.25
C LEU A 483 -18.04 8.60 -23.93
N ALA A 484 -18.05 8.63 -25.28
CA ALA A 484 -17.72 9.80 -26.07
C ALA A 484 -18.54 11.06 -25.71
N GLY A 485 -19.82 10.91 -25.34
CA GLY A 485 -20.70 12.03 -24.99
C GLY A 485 -20.37 12.73 -23.66
N ARG A 486 -19.45 12.16 -22.86
CA ARG A 486 -19.09 12.64 -21.52
C ARG A 486 -17.59 12.71 -21.23
N VAL A 487 -16.76 12.10 -22.07
CA VAL A 487 -15.29 12.20 -22.03
C VAL A 487 -14.81 13.67 -22.05
N GLU A 488 -15.40 14.53 -22.87
CA GLU A 488 -15.02 15.96 -22.93
C GLU A 488 -15.17 16.65 -21.56
N GLY A 489 -16.34 16.49 -20.92
CA GLY A 489 -16.59 17.06 -19.58
C GLY A 489 -15.72 16.46 -18.46
N ILE A 490 -15.16 15.26 -18.67
CA ILE A 490 -14.14 14.67 -17.79
C ILE A 490 -12.78 15.33 -18.02
N LEU A 491 -12.33 15.49 -19.27
CA LEU A 491 -11.04 16.10 -19.57
C LEU A 491 -11.03 17.60 -19.27
N ASP A 492 -12.15 18.31 -19.42
CA ASP A 492 -12.30 19.70 -18.96
C ASP A 492 -12.18 19.84 -17.44
N TRP A 493 -12.69 18.86 -16.68
CA TRP A 493 -12.57 18.85 -15.23
C TRP A 493 -11.13 18.57 -14.74
N LEU A 494 -10.38 17.76 -15.50
CA LEU A 494 -8.96 17.47 -15.28
C LEU A 494 -8.05 18.63 -15.72
N SER A 495 -8.36 19.30 -16.84
CA SER A 495 -7.53 20.32 -17.49
C SER A 495 -6.97 21.44 -16.60
N PRO A 496 -7.71 22.03 -15.63
CA PRO A 496 -7.15 23.05 -14.73
C PRO A 496 -6.30 22.48 -13.60
N LEU A 497 -6.36 21.16 -13.32
CA LEU A 497 -5.70 20.55 -12.17
C LEU A 497 -4.19 20.45 -12.37
N ARG A 498 -3.42 20.79 -11.34
CA ARG A 498 -1.96 20.63 -11.25
C ARG A 498 -1.64 20.04 -9.88
N ARG A 499 -0.83 18.98 -9.83
CA ARG A 499 -0.29 18.47 -8.56
C ARG A 499 0.91 19.30 -8.12
N GLN A 500 0.86 19.86 -6.92
CA GLN A 500 2.02 20.39 -6.21
C GLN A 500 2.64 19.33 -5.29
N PRO A 501 3.92 19.48 -4.88
CA PRO A 501 4.54 18.60 -3.88
C PRO A 501 3.82 18.62 -2.51
N SER A 502 3.15 19.73 -2.18
CA SER A 502 2.33 19.90 -0.97
C SER A 502 1.07 19.03 -0.92
N ASP A 503 0.58 18.59 -2.08
CA ASP A 503 -0.75 17.98 -2.22
C ASP A 503 -0.70 16.46 -1.96
N ALA A 504 0.46 15.94 -1.57
CA ALA A 504 0.62 14.56 -1.19
C ALA A 504 0.17 14.36 0.27
N PRO A 505 -0.67 13.35 0.58
CA PRO A 505 -1.46 13.36 1.81
C PRO A 505 -0.63 13.18 3.09
N GLN A 506 -0.88 14.08 4.05
CA GLN A 506 -0.32 14.03 5.41
C GLN A 506 -0.87 12.85 6.22
N ASN A 507 -2.07 12.38 5.88
CA ASN A 507 -2.77 11.29 6.53
C ASN A 507 -2.96 10.13 5.53
N ASN A 508 -2.79 8.88 5.97
CA ASN A 508 -3.12 7.70 5.15
C ASN A 508 -3.99 6.70 5.92
N THR A 509 -4.86 6.02 5.18
CA THR A 509 -5.50 4.74 5.50
C THR A 509 -5.12 3.75 4.40
N PHE A 510 -4.92 2.48 4.75
CA PHE A 510 -4.72 1.41 3.77
C PHE A 510 -4.81 0.04 4.42
N THR A 511 -4.89 -0.98 3.57
CA THR A 511 -4.83 -2.39 3.94
C THR A 511 -3.82 -3.10 3.03
N LEU A 512 -2.87 -3.85 3.59
CA LEU A 512 -1.86 -4.61 2.85
C LEU A 512 -1.68 -6.03 3.39
N ASP A 513 -1.53 -6.98 2.48
CA ASP A 513 -1.15 -8.39 2.68
C ASP A 513 0.24 -8.67 2.08
N GLU A 514 1.05 -7.64 1.87
CA GLU A 514 2.27 -7.74 1.09
C GLU A 514 3.27 -6.66 1.56
N SER A 515 4.59 -6.90 1.47
CA SER A 515 5.57 -5.83 1.72
C SER A 515 5.47 -4.76 0.65
N GLY A 516 5.09 -3.56 1.06
CA GLY A 516 4.69 -2.51 0.13
C GLY A 516 4.65 -1.14 0.77
N ARG A 517 4.39 -0.13 -0.06
CA ARG A 517 4.43 1.28 0.32
C ARG A 517 3.15 1.99 -0.11
N VAL A 518 2.68 2.89 0.76
CA VAL A 518 1.57 3.84 0.54
C VAL A 518 2.10 5.23 0.88
N PHE A 519 2.47 5.97 -0.16
CA PHE A 519 3.17 7.26 -0.09
C PHE A 519 4.40 7.32 0.86
N TRP A 520 4.25 7.73 2.13
CA TRP A 520 5.36 7.88 3.10
C TRP A 520 5.47 6.78 4.16
N ILE A 521 4.51 5.86 4.19
CA ILE A 521 4.45 4.73 5.11
C ILE A 521 4.45 3.43 4.30
N GLY A 522 4.96 2.35 4.87
CA GLY A 522 4.92 1.03 4.26
C GLY A 522 4.84 -0.08 5.30
N VAL A 523 4.65 -1.29 4.81
CA VAL A 523 4.69 -2.54 5.57
C VAL A 523 5.84 -3.38 5.03
N ARG A 524 6.56 -4.05 5.92
CA ARG A 524 7.50 -5.12 5.58
C ARG A 524 7.19 -6.34 6.42
N LEU A 525 6.79 -7.40 5.75
CA LEU A 525 6.58 -8.72 6.32
C LEU A 525 7.94 -9.38 6.61
N SER A 526 7.96 -10.43 7.43
CA SER A 526 9.14 -11.31 7.56
C SER A 526 9.39 -12.15 6.30
N SER A 527 8.34 -12.34 5.50
CA SER A 527 8.32 -13.15 4.29
C SER A 527 7.11 -12.75 3.45
N ASP A 528 7.34 -12.32 2.22
CA ASP A 528 6.29 -12.10 1.21
C ASP A 528 5.86 -13.40 0.51
N ALA A 529 6.53 -14.51 0.84
CA ALA A 529 6.09 -15.84 0.47
C ALA A 529 4.76 -16.14 1.19
N VAL A 530 3.68 -15.91 0.47
CA VAL A 530 2.59 -16.90 0.41
C VAL A 530 3.20 -18.15 -0.25
N SER A 531 2.81 -19.35 0.19
CA SER A 531 3.28 -20.60 -0.41
C SER A 531 2.16 -21.62 -0.51
N VAL A 532 2.17 -22.43 -1.57
CA VAL A 532 1.10 -23.37 -1.92
C VAL A 532 1.65 -24.79 -1.81
N ASN A 533 0.94 -25.68 -1.11
CA ASN A 533 1.30 -27.09 -1.02
C ASN A 533 1.11 -27.77 -2.39
N PRO A 534 2.15 -28.31 -3.04
CA PRO A 534 2.05 -28.85 -4.39
C PRO A 534 1.26 -30.18 -4.49
N VAL A 535 0.79 -30.74 -3.36
CA VAL A 535 0.07 -32.03 -3.33
C VAL A 535 -1.44 -31.86 -3.10
N ASN A 536 -1.87 -30.84 -2.36
CA ASN A 536 -3.29 -30.57 -2.08
C ASN A 536 -3.72 -29.12 -2.35
N HIS A 537 -2.82 -28.31 -2.91
CA HIS A 537 -3.00 -26.89 -3.27
C HIS A 537 -3.48 -25.96 -2.14
N ALA A 538 -3.47 -26.41 -0.88
CA ALA A 538 -3.74 -25.54 0.26
C ALA A 538 -2.58 -24.58 0.48
N LEU A 539 -2.85 -23.34 0.92
CA LEU A 539 -1.78 -22.45 1.34
C LEU A 539 -1.06 -23.06 2.56
N GLN A 540 0.27 -23.01 2.54
CA GLN A 540 1.12 -23.36 3.68
C GLN A 540 1.45 -22.13 4.51
N THR A 541 1.60 -20.98 3.83
CA THR A 541 1.69 -19.65 4.43
C THR A 541 0.77 -18.71 3.65
N GLU A 542 0.13 -17.80 4.37
CA GLU A 542 -0.43 -16.57 3.81
C GLU A 542 0.16 -15.42 4.63
N ALA A 543 0.36 -14.28 3.98
CA ALA A 543 0.90 -13.09 4.61
C ALA A 543 -0.01 -12.59 5.75
N HIS A 544 0.61 -12.07 6.82
CA HIS A 544 -0.15 -11.39 7.86
C HIS A 544 -0.74 -10.10 7.33
N PHE A 545 -2.04 -9.89 7.55
CA PHE A 545 -2.69 -8.71 7.03
C PHE A 545 -2.56 -7.52 7.96
N THR A 546 -2.06 -6.42 7.40
CA THR A 546 -1.83 -5.16 8.11
C THR A 546 -2.84 -4.12 7.63
N ARG A 547 -3.80 -3.78 8.50
CA ARG A 547 -4.68 -2.63 8.31
C ARG A 547 -4.10 -1.43 9.05
N VAL A 548 -4.04 -0.29 8.40
CA VAL A 548 -3.75 1.02 9.02
C VAL A 548 -5.00 1.86 8.88
N THR A 549 -5.78 2.00 9.95
CA THR A 549 -7.04 2.78 9.93
C THR A 549 -6.77 4.29 9.97
N ALA A 550 -5.67 4.70 10.58
CA ALA A 550 -5.17 6.07 10.51
C ALA A 550 -3.65 6.09 10.70
N ALA A 551 -2.93 6.76 9.82
CA ALA A 551 -1.54 7.19 10.01
C ALA A 551 -1.42 8.67 9.68
N ALA A 552 -0.69 9.43 10.48
CA ALA A 552 -0.45 10.87 10.28
C ALA A 552 0.96 11.26 10.73
N TYR A 553 1.53 12.32 10.15
CA TYR A 553 2.76 12.95 10.65
C TYR A 553 2.56 14.43 10.97
N ASP A 554 3.43 14.96 11.82
CA ASP A 554 3.47 16.36 12.25
C ASP A 554 4.94 16.82 12.24
N ARG A 555 5.27 17.79 11.38
CA ARG A 555 6.65 18.28 11.22
C ARG A 555 7.12 19.10 12.41
N ASP A 556 6.25 19.96 12.92
CA ASP A 556 6.57 20.92 13.99
C ASP A 556 6.78 20.18 15.32
N LYS A 557 5.96 19.15 15.57
CA LYS A 557 6.12 18.22 16.71
C LYS A 557 7.10 17.07 16.43
N ARG A 558 7.68 17.01 15.23
CA ARG A 558 8.61 15.96 14.75
C ARG A 558 8.10 14.53 14.99
N ALA A 559 6.78 14.33 14.83
CA ALA A 559 6.04 13.16 15.32
C ALA A 559 5.31 12.41 14.20
N ILE A 560 5.05 11.12 14.44
CA ILE A 560 4.16 10.26 13.65
C ILE A 560 3.17 9.58 14.60
N LEU A 561 1.90 9.57 14.23
CA LEU A 561 0.81 8.86 14.92
C LEU A 561 0.28 7.75 14.02
N VAL A 562 0.06 6.55 14.56
CA VAL A 562 -0.50 5.41 13.79
C VAL A 562 -1.46 4.57 14.63
N SER A 563 -2.65 4.32 14.10
CA SER A 563 -3.57 3.25 14.49
C SER A 563 -3.46 2.11 13.47
N ALA A 564 -3.03 0.93 13.92
CA ALA A 564 -2.80 -0.22 13.05
C ALA A 564 -3.18 -1.55 13.71
N GLU A 565 -3.59 -2.50 12.88
CA GLU A 565 -3.88 -3.89 13.25
C GLU A 565 -3.02 -4.82 12.39
N ASN A 566 -2.17 -5.65 13.00
CA ASN A 566 -1.57 -6.83 12.36
C ASN A 566 -2.41 -8.02 12.80
N LEU A 567 -3.30 -8.45 11.91
CA LEU A 567 -4.27 -9.49 12.20
C LEU A 567 -3.83 -10.79 11.56
N ARG A 568 -4.14 -11.88 12.27
CA ARG A 568 -3.95 -13.24 11.77
C ARG A 568 -5.02 -13.52 10.72
N PRO A 569 -4.68 -13.97 9.50
CA PRO A 569 -5.66 -14.39 8.52
C PRO A 569 -6.61 -15.46 9.09
N ASP A 570 -7.90 -15.14 9.14
CA ASP A 570 -8.99 -16.09 9.46
C ASP A 570 -9.34 -16.98 8.24
N THR A 571 -8.35 -17.27 7.38
CA THR A 571 -8.55 -18.23 6.28
C THR A 571 -8.97 -19.57 6.86
N GLY A 572 -10.10 -20.07 6.40
CA GLY A 572 -10.68 -21.30 6.94
C GLY A 572 -9.71 -22.50 6.85
N SER A 573 -10.00 -23.52 7.67
CA SER A 573 -9.33 -24.84 7.70
C SER A 573 -8.72 -25.27 6.37
N SER A 574 -7.56 -25.93 6.39
CA SER A 574 -6.81 -26.41 5.21
C SER A 574 -7.65 -27.13 4.14
N ASN A 575 -8.79 -27.71 4.55
CA ASN A 575 -9.78 -28.33 3.66
C ASN A 575 -10.49 -27.34 2.71
N ASN A 576 -10.35 -26.02 2.93
CA ASN A 576 -10.86 -24.92 2.11
C ASN A 576 -9.74 -24.16 1.37
N TYR A 577 -8.53 -24.72 1.30
CA TYR A 577 -7.33 -24.09 0.72
C TYR A 577 -6.82 -22.83 1.45
N GLY A 578 -7.23 -22.59 2.70
CA GLY A 578 -6.67 -21.56 3.57
C GLY A 578 -5.29 -21.94 4.14
N ALA A 579 -4.60 -20.97 4.72
CA ALA A 579 -3.27 -21.14 5.32
C ALA A 579 -3.34 -21.53 6.81
N TYR A 580 -2.21 -22.01 7.33
CA TYR A 580 -1.90 -21.92 8.76
C TYR A 580 -0.97 -20.72 8.99
N PRO A 581 -1.49 -19.49 9.13
CA PRO A 581 -0.63 -18.34 9.41
C PRO A 581 0.10 -18.52 10.75
N PRO A 582 1.41 -18.19 10.79
CA PRO A 582 2.26 -18.42 11.95
C PRO A 582 1.76 -17.64 13.18
N GLN A 583 1.79 -18.28 14.34
CA GLN A 583 1.38 -17.62 15.58
C GLN A 583 2.41 -16.56 15.99
N ASN A 584 1.93 -15.35 16.30
CA ASN A 584 2.70 -14.22 16.82
C ASN A 584 3.69 -13.57 15.82
N LEU A 585 3.40 -13.61 14.52
CA LEU A 585 4.24 -12.92 13.53
C LEU A 585 4.25 -11.40 13.80
N THR A 586 5.45 -10.83 13.84
CA THR A 586 5.66 -9.38 13.94
C THR A 586 6.05 -8.83 12.58
N VAL A 587 5.24 -7.94 12.03
CA VAL A 587 5.56 -7.18 10.82
C VAL A 587 6.28 -5.89 11.20
N ASN A 588 6.87 -5.20 10.23
CA ASN A 588 7.46 -3.87 10.44
C ASN A 588 6.67 -2.81 9.69
N LEU A 589 6.28 -1.73 10.38
CA LEU A 589 5.92 -0.48 9.75
C LEU A 589 7.20 0.25 9.34
N LEU A 590 7.24 0.75 8.11
CA LEU A 590 8.35 1.52 7.55
C LEU A 590 7.91 2.97 7.36
N PHE A 591 8.71 3.93 7.82
CA PHE A 591 8.47 5.36 7.63
C PHE A 591 9.65 5.98 6.88
N TYR A 592 9.36 6.60 5.72
CA TYR A 592 10.36 7.19 4.83
C TYR A 592 10.48 8.67 5.16
N LEU A 593 11.44 9.00 6.04
CA LEU A 593 11.45 10.26 6.78
C LEU A 593 11.84 11.47 5.94
N GLU A 594 12.72 11.32 4.96
CA GLU A 594 13.13 12.41 4.06
C GLU A 594 11.90 12.98 3.32
N GLN A 595 11.05 12.08 2.82
CA GLN A 595 9.87 12.42 2.03
C GLN A 595 8.78 13.17 2.82
N ILE A 596 8.81 13.08 4.15
CA ILE A 596 7.91 13.83 5.05
C ILE A 596 8.62 14.96 5.80
N GLY A 597 9.90 15.22 5.52
CA GLY A 597 10.67 16.29 6.15
C GLY A 597 10.91 16.05 7.65
N LEU A 598 11.03 14.79 8.06
CA LEU A 598 11.39 14.42 9.43
C LEU A 598 12.88 14.01 9.53
N PRO A 599 13.51 14.10 10.72
CA PRO A 599 14.95 13.83 10.88
C PRO A 599 15.37 12.41 10.46
N THR A 600 16.13 12.30 9.37
CA THR A 600 16.64 11.02 8.82
C THR A 600 17.75 10.36 9.66
N ALA A 601 18.10 10.95 10.81
CA ALA A 601 19.11 10.44 11.75
C ALA A 601 18.79 10.85 13.20
N GLY A 602 19.39 10.11 14.15
CA GLY A 602 19.14 10.27 15.59
C GLY A 602 18.02 9.36 16.11
N ALA A 603 17.90 9.27 17.43
CA ALA A 603 16.95 8.37 18.08
C ALA A 603 15.50 8.88 17.99
N TYR A 604 14.58 7.97 17.74
CA TYR A 604 13.14 8.13 17.86
C TYR A 604 12.62 7.39 19.08
N THR A 605 11.82 8.07 19.89
CA THR A 605 11.05 7.49 21.00
C THR A 605 9.74 6.94 20.45
N ILE A 606 9.48 5.65 20.68
CA ILE A 606 8.33 4.91 20.18
C ILE A 606 7.45 4.53 21.37
N GLU A 607 6.40 5.31 21.60
CA GLU A 607 5.32 4.96 22.50
C GLU A 607 4.31 4.06 21.76
N ARG A 608 3.94 2.93 22.36
CA ARG A 608 2.97 1.98 21.80
C ARG A 608 2.03 1.45 22.88
N ILE A 609 0.73 1.44 22.59
CA ILE A 609 -0.29 0.75 23.42
C ILE A 609 -1.01 -0.33 22.58
N ASN A 610 -1.25 -1.50 23.17
CA ASN A 610 -2.17 -2.50 22.62
C ASN A 610 -3.62 -2.10 22.93
N LYS A 611 -4.50 -2.06 21.92
CA LYS A 611 -5.89 -1.62 22.10
C LYS A 611 -6.69 -2.62 22.97
N ASP A 612 -6.50 -3.91 22.75
CA ASP A 612 -7.30 -4.98 23.33
C ASP A 612 -6.97 -5.19 24.82
N THR A 613 -5.67 -5.21 25.17
CA THR A 613 -5.20 -5.42 26.54
C THR A 613 -5.03 -4.12 27.34
N GLY A 614 -4.75 -2.99 26.67
CA GLY A 614 -4.37 -1.74 27.33
C GLY A 614 -2.95 -1.75 27.88
N ASP A 615 -2.07 -2.64 27.40
CA ASP A 615 -0.66 -2.68 27.80
C ASP A 615 0.17 -1.68 26.99
N PHE A 616 0.99 -0.92 27.71
CA PHE A 616 1.78 0.19 27.18
C PHE A 616 3.28 -0.12 27.26
N THR A 617 4.00 0.21 26.19
CA THR A 617 5.45 0.00 26.07
C THR A 617 6.10 1.21 25.41
N VAL A 618 7.27 1.61 25.91
CA VAL A 618 8.13 2.60 25.26
C VAL A 618 9.40 1.90 24.78
N THR A 619 9.79 2.11 23.54
CA THR A 619 11.04 1.63 22.95
C THR A 619 11.73 2.75 22.17
N TYR A 620 12.94 2.51 21.70
CA TYR A 620 13.69 3.46 20.87
C TYR A 620 14.19 2.78 19.60
N ALA A 621 14.27 3.53 18.50
CA ALA A 621 14.91 3.09 17.26
C ALA A 621 15.63 4.27 16.60
N THR A 622 16.59 3.98 15.71
CA THR A 622 17.26 4.97 14.87
C THR A 622 16.95 4.64 13.41
N PRO A 623 16.72 5.63 12.52
CA PRO A 623 16.51 5.37 11.10
C PRO A 623 17.76 4.78 10.43
N THR A 624 17.56 3.92 9.45
CA THR A 624 18.62 3.38 8.60
C THR A 624 18.39 3.85 7.17
N SER A 625 19.31 4.66 6.64
CA SER A 625 19.25 5.17 5.26
C SER A 625 17.91 5.86 4.94
N ASP A 626 17.52 6.87 5.72
CA ASP A 626 16.21 7.55 5.73
C ASP A 626 15.04 6.77 6.37
N VAL A 627 15.05 5.43 6.35
CA VAL A 627 13.89 4.63 6.76
C VAL A 627 13.90 4.28 8.25
N LEU A 628 12.85 4.67 8.99
CA LEU A 628 12.58 4.18 10.34
C LEU A 628 11.73 2.90 10.29
N SER A 629 12.22 1.82 10.90
CA SER A 629 11.50 0.53 11.00
C SER A 629 10.95 0.35 12.42
N VAL A 630 9.64 0.15 12.55
CA VAL A 630 8.96 -0.01 13.85
C VAL A 630 8.20 -1.35 13.89
N PRO A 631 8.41 -2.21 14.90
CA PRO A 631 7.74 -3.49 14.99
C PRO A 631 6.25 -3.35 15.37
N LEU A 632 5.41 -4.02 14.59
CA LEU A 632 3.98 -4.21 14.80
C LEU A 632 3.71 -5.70 15.08
N PRO A 633 3.63 -6.10 16.38
CA PRO A 633 3.24 -7.46 16.76
C PRO A 633 1.81 -7.78 16.32
N GLN A 634 1.44 -9.06 16.36
CA GLN A 634 0.06 -9.48 16.13
C GLN A 634 -0.89 -8.85 17.18
N GLY A 635 -2.03 -8.31 16.72
CA GLY A 635 -3.02 -7.57 17.52
C GLY A 635 -3.27 -6.15 16.98
N ALA A 636 -4.15 -5.40 17.67
CA ALA A 636 -4.41 -4.00 17.37
C ALA A 636 -3.65 -3.05 18.31
N PHE A 637 -3.08 -1.99 17.74
CA PHE A 637 -2.17 -1.09 18.44
C PHE A 637 -2.37 0.37 18.03
N MET A 638 -1.95 1.27 18.92
CA MET A 638 -1.70 2.68 18.60
C MET A 638 -0.23 3.01 18.87
N TYR A 639 0.33 3.92 18.07
CA TYR A 639 1.71 4.39 18.14
C TYR A 639 1.77 5.91 18.18
N ARG A 640 2.71 6.44 18.97
CA ARG A 640 3.21 7.81 18.91
C ARG A 640 4.73 7.74 18.84
N ILE A 641 5.31 8.23 17.76
CA ILE A 641 6.71 8.05 17.39
C ILE A 641 7.32 9.46 17.23
N VAL A 642 8.28 9.86 18.05
CA VAL A 642 8.77 11.26 18.10
C VAL A 642 10.30 11.34 18.05
N ALA A 643 10.84 12.27 17.25
CA ALA A 643 12.28 12.38 16.99
C ALA A 643 13.02 13.17 18.08
N GLY A 644 13.90 12.51 18.83
CA GLY A 644 14.81 13.15 19.79
C GLY A 644 14.20 13.57 21.12
N ASP A 645 12.97 13.17 21.43
CA ASP A 645 12.32 13.41 22.73
C ASP A 645 12.98 12.57 23.84
N ARG A 646 13.38 13.20 24.95
CA ARG A 646 13.54 12.50 26.23
C ARG A 646 12.14 12.25 26.79
N PRO A 647 11.65 11.01 26.91
CA PRO A 647 10.30 10.77 27.39
C PRO A 647 10.12 11.22 28.86
N PRO A 648 8.99 11.88 29.20
CA PRO A 648 8.62 12.20 30.57
C PRO A 648 8.17 10.95 31.34
N ALA A 649 7.95 11.10 32.66
CA ALA A 649 7.40 10.02 33.48
C ALA A 649 5.93 9.69 33.11
N TYR A 650 5.70 8.54 32.48
CA TYR A 650 4.36 8.04 32.15
C TYR A 650 3.64 7.43 33.36
N GLN A 651 2.32 7.60 33.38
CA GLN A 651 1.40 6.97 34.32
C GLN A 651 0.24 6.32 33.57
N ALA A 652 -0.28 5.22 34.10
CA ALA A 652 -1.38 4.46 33.51
C ALA A 652 -2.57 4.41 34.48
N LEU A 653 -3.73 4.90 34.05
CA LEU A 653 -5.00 4.81 34.76
C LEU A 653 -5.87 3.77 34.07
N ARG A 654 -6.29 2.73 34.82
CA ARG A 654 -7.18 1.66 34.35
C ARG A 654 -8.50 1.71 35.11
N LEU A 655 -9.57 2.05 34.40
CA LEU A 655 -10.92 2.23 34.94
C LEU A 655 -11.80 1.05 34.50
N GLN A 656 -12.18 0.17 35.42
CA GLN A 656 -12.98 -1.03 35.17
C GLN A 656 -13.79 -1.36 36.43
N ALA A 657 -15.09 -1.63 36.32
CA ALA A 657 -15.98 -1.74 37.49
C ALA A 657 -15.58 -2.90 38.42
N GLY A 658 -15.14 -2.58 39.64
CA GLY A 658 -14.63 -3.53 40.64
C GLY A 658 -13.09 -3.65 40.68
N LEU A 659 -12.36 -3.15 39.68
CA LEU A 659 -10.89 -3.09 39.72
C LEU A 659 -10.46 -2.00 40.71
N ASN A 660 -9.60 -2.35 41.68
CA ASN A 660 -9.07 -1.44 42.70
C ASN A 660 -10.14 -0.61 43.44
N GLY A 661 -11.37 -1.13 43.56
CA GLY A 661 -12.50 -0.43 44.19
C GLY A 661 -13.19 0.62 43.30
N TYR A 662 -12.82 0.76 42.03
CA TYR A 662 -13.47 1.69 41.11
C TYR A 662 -14.92 1.27 40.82
N ALA A 663 -15.86 2.18 41.07
CA ALA A 663 -17.31 2.01 40.82
C ALA A 663 -17.88 3.09 39.87
N GLY A 664 -17.02 3.83 39.17
CA GLY A 664 -17.41 4.95 38.31
C GLY A 664 -17.83 4.59 36.88
N ALA A 665 -17.96 3.30 36.54
CA ALA A 665 -18.51 2.90 35.25
C ALA A 665 -20.03 2.91 35.30
N ARG A 666 -20.68 3.34 34.21
CA ARG A 666 -22.12 3.27 34.00
C ARG A 666 -22.39 2.88 32.57
N ASP A 667 -23.22 1.87 32.33
CA ASP A 667 -23.63 1.51 30.99
C ASP A 667 -25.11 1.08 30.93
N THR A 668 -25.64 1.03 29.71
CA THR A 668 -27.01 0.61 29.39
C THR A 668 -27.14 0.32 27.89
N MET A 669 -28.12 -0.51 27.54
CA MET A 669 -28.49 -0.79 26.15
C MET A 669 -29.71 0.04 25.75
N LEU A 670 -29.69 0.65 24.55
CA LEU A 670 -30.88 1.22 23.93
C LEU A 670 -31.45 0.22 22.90
N SER A 671 -32.67 -0.29 23.09
CA SER A 671 -33.32 -1.21 22.14
C SER A 671 -34.54 -0.59 21.45
N ARG A 672 -34.51 -0.53 20.12
CA ARG A 672 -35.61 -0.04 19.27
C ARG A 672 -36.86 -0.91 19.35
N TRP A 673 -36.69 -2.20 19.65
CA TRP A 673 -37.79 -3.15 19.78
C TRP A 673 -38.55 -2.99 21.10
N PHE A 674 -37.89 -2.45 22.12
CA PHE A 674 -38.46 -2.21 23.45
C PHE A 674 -38.22 -0.76 23.88
N PRO A 675 -38.80 0.22 23.17
CA PRO A 675 -38.20 1.55 23.07
C PRO A 675 -38.29 2.43 24.32
N ASP A 676 -39.12 2.03 25.30
CA ASP A 676 -39.26 2.70 26.59
C ASP A 676 -38.65 1.91 27.76
N THR A 677 -38.12 0.71 27.49
CA THR A 677 -37.43 -0.16 28.45
C THR A 677 -36.01 0.33 28.71
N SER A 678 -35.62 0.39 29.99
CA SER A 678 -34.24 0.59 30.43
C SER A 678 -33.60 -0.75 30.81
N TYR A 679 -32.29 -0.87 30.57
CA TYR A 679 -31.53 -2.12 30.74
C TYR A 679 -30.40 -2.04 31.77
N GLY A 680 -29.96 -0.82 32.14
CA GLY A 680 -28.87 -0.60 33.10
C GLY A 680 -29.16 -1.19 34.48
N VAL A 681 -28.10 -1.54 35.21
CA VAL A 681 -28.09 -2.22 36.53
C VAL A 681 -28.85 -3.56 36.62
N THR A 682 -29.47 -4.02 35.53
CA THR A 682 -30.40 -5.17 35.50
C THR A 682 -29.89 -6.29 34.60
N TYR A 683 -29.27 -5.94 33.47
CA TYR A 683 -28.69 -6.88 32.52
C TYR A 683 -27.17 -6.86 32.61
N ASN A 684 -26.56 -8.04 32.66
CA ASN A 684 -25.11 -8.18 32.76
C ASN A 684 -24.39 -8.18 31.39
N LYS A 685 -25.15 -8.14 30.28
CA LYS A 685 -24.69 -8.07 28.89
C LYS A 685 -25.49 -7.00 28.15
N MET A 686 -24.85 -6.32 27.20
CA MET A 686 -25.49 -5.39 26.27
C MET A 686 -25.39 -5.90 24.83
N GLN A 687 -26.44 -5.78 24.04
CA GLN A 687 -26.45 -6.18 22.63
C GLN A 687 -26.13 -4.98 21.72
N ILE A 688 -25.29 -5.21 20.71
CA ILE A 688 -25.15 -4.35 19.54
C ILE A 688 -25.75 -5.13 18.37
N HIS A 689 -26.78 -4.59 17.71
CA HIS A 689 -27.52 -5.30 16.67
C HIS A 689 -28.15 -4.33 15.65
N HIS A 690 -28.21 -4.75 14.39
CA HIS A 690 -28.85 -4.01 13.29
C HIS A 690 -29.75 -4.91 12.44
N THR A 691 -30.67 -4.30 11.69
CA THR A 691 -31.35 -4.97 10.58
C THR A 691 -31.31 -4.04 9.38
N GLY A 692 -30.46 -4.35 8.41
CA GLY A 692 -30.18 -3.40 7.32
C GLY A 692 -29.56 -2.10 7.85
N PRO A 693 -29.83 -0.94 7.21
CA PRO A 693 -29.19 0.35 7.56
C PRO A 693 -29.53 0.88 8.96
N THR A 694 -30.39 0.22 9.73
CA THR A 694 -30.79 0.69 11.07
C THR A 694 -30.17 -0.16 12.17
N PRO A 695 -29.33 0.43 13.05
CA PRO A 695 -29.03 -0.17 14.35
C PRO A 695 -30.35 -0.27 15.13
N ASN A 696 -30.74 -1.46 15.55
CA ASN A 696 -31.87 -1.64 16.46
C ASN A 696 -31.39 -1.57 17.91
N GLU A 697 -30.17 -2.03 18.20
CA GLU A 697 -29.62 -2.10 19.56
C GLU A 697 -28.17 -1.64 19.59
N LYS A 698 -27.82 -0.92 20.66
CA LYS A 698 -26.54 -0.24 20.84
C LYS A 698 -26.28 0.03 22.31
N ALA A 699 -25.02 0.05 22.71
CA ALA A 699 -24.59 0.30 24.09
C ALA A 699 -24.21 1.78 24.29
N LEU A 700 -24.56 2.34 25.45
CA LEU A 700 -23.95 3.57 25.97
C LEU A 700 -23.02 3.20 27.14
N LEU A 701 -21.81 3.76 27.20
CA LEU A 701 -20.85 3.54 28.29
C LEU A 701 -20.23 4.86 28.76
N GLN A 702 -20.22 5.12 30.06
CA GLN A 702 -19.58 6.28 30.70
C GLN A 702 -18.60 5.80 31.78
N PHE A 703 -17.46 6.48 31.90
CA PHE A 703 -16.47 6.25 32.95
C PHE A 703 -16.19 7.58 33.66
N ASP A 704 -16.28 7.60 34.99
CA ASP A 704 -15.86 8.73 35.81
C ASP A 704 -14.34 8.95 35.70
N LEU A 705 -13.95 10.17 35.36
CA LEU A 705 -12.55 10.57 35.19
C LEU A 705 -11.99 11.32 36.42
N ALA A 706 -12.69 11.37 37.55
CA ALA A 706 -12.20 12.03 38.78
C ALA A 706 -10.84 11.50 39.29
N ALA A 707 -10.43 10.30 38.88
CA ALA A 707 -9.12 9.71 39.18
C ALA A 707 -7.98 10.18 38.23
N LEU A 708 -8.28 10.93 37.16
CA LEU A 708 -7.29 11.51 36.25
C LEU A 708 -6.88 12.91 36.75
N PRO A 709 -5.60 13.18 37.06
CA PRO A 709 -5.17 14.48 37.58
C PRO A 709 -5.48 15.64 36.64
N ALA A 710 -5.88 16.79 37.21
CA ALA A 710 -6.25 17.98 36.44
C ALA A 710 -5.13 18.46 35.50
N ASN A 711 -3.86 18.34 35.93
CA ASN A 711 -2.66 18.68 35.16
C ASN A 711 -2.11 17.54 34.30
N ALA A 712 -2.85 16.44 34.08
CA ALA A 712 -2.41 15.37 33.20
C ALA A 712 -2.26 15.83 31.74
N HIS A 713 -1.28 15.31 31.02
CA HIS A 713 -1.19 15.38 29.56
C HIS A 713 -1.39 13.97 29.01
N VAL A 714 -2.59 13.69 28.46
CA VAL A 714 -2.93 12.37 27.92
C VAL A 714 -2.12 12.10 26.65
N ARG A 715 -1.55 10.90 26.56
CA ARG A 715 -0.80 10.37 25.40
C ARG A 715 -1.65 9.41 24.57
N PHE A 716 -2.44 8.57 25.25
CA PHE A 716 -3.37 7.58 24.66
C PHE A 716 -4.60 7.42 25.57
N ALA A 717 -5.77 7.14 24.99
CA ALA A 717 -6.91 6.62 25.73
C ALA A 717 -7.63 5.56 24.89
N VAL A 718 -7.94 4.41 25.51
CA VAL A 718 -8.43 3.22 24.82
C VAL A 718 -9.58 2.60 25.61
N LEU A 719 -10.73 2.40 24.96
CA LEU A 719 -11.83 1.61 25.49
C LEU A 719 -11.68 0.16 25.01
N SER A 720 -11.54 -0.80 25.94
CA SER A 720 -11.62 -2.23 25.64
C SER A 720 -12.96 -2.79 26.15
N VAL A 721 -13.73 -3.43 25.26
CA VAL A 721 -14.97 -4.17 25.59
C VAL A 721 -14.79 -5.65 25.28
N TYR A 722 -15.42 -6.52 26.08
CA TYR A 722 -15.33 -7.97 25.91
C TYR A 722 -16.58 -8.50 25.21
N VAL A 723 -16.40 -9.17 24.07
CA VAL A 723 -17.49 -9.83 23.31
C VAL A 723 -17.78 -11.18 23.94
N THR A 724 -19.00 -11.37 24.44
CA THR A 724 -19.37 -12.54 25.26
C THR A 724 -20.02 -13.66 24.43
N ASP A 725 -20.93 -13.31 23.51
CA ASP A 725 -21.71 -14.28 22.73
C ASP A 725 -22.15 -13.70 21.38
N ILE A 726 -22.53 -14.58 20.46
CA ILE A 726 -22.98 -14.26 19.10
C ILE A 726 -24.31 -14.97 18.86
N PRO A 727 -25.47 -14.27 18.86
CA PRO A 727 -26.78 -14.92 18.80
C PRO A 727 -27.11 -15.58 17.45
N THR A 728 -26.45 -15.18 16.37
CA THR A 728 -26.66 -15.77 15.03
C THR A 728 -25.62 -16.85 14.74
N GLY A 729 -26.06 -18.06 14.40
CA GLY A 729 -25.20 -19.22 14.12
C GLY A 729 -24.35 -19.15 12.84
N ASN A 730 -24.07 -17.96 12.31
CA ASN A 730 -23.16 -17.72 11.19
C ASN A 730 -21.96 -16.90 11.68
N ASN A 731 -20.75 -17.38 11.38
CA ASN A 731 -19.53 -16.81 11.91
C ASN A 731 -19.07 -15.57 11.15
N ARG A 732 -19.58 -14.39 11.52
CA ARG A 732 -19.49 -13.17 10.70
C ARG A 732 -18.78 -12.01 11.39
N ALA A 733 -18.54 -10.95 10.62
CA ALA A 733 -17.75 -9.78 11.00
C ALA A 733 -18.66 -8.55 11.01
N MET A 734 -18.90 -7.94 12.17
CA MET A 734 -19.70 -6.71 12.27
C MET A 734 -18.80 -5.50 12.47
N LEU A 735 -18.81 -4.59 11.49
CA LEU A 735 -18.18 -3.28 11.60
C LEU A 735 -18.88 -2.47 12.70
N THR A 736 -18.14 -2.20 13.78
CA THR A 736 -18.60 -1.52 14.99
C THR A 736 -17.84 -0.22 15.16
N GLU A 737 -18.58 0.85 15.46
CA GLU A 737 -18.10 2.23 15.54
C GLU A 737 -18.28 2.81 16.94
N VAL A 738 -17.34 3.66 17.38
CA VAL A 738 -17.38 4.34 18.69
C VAL A 738 -17.56 5.85 18.52
N TYR A 739 -18.71 6.36 18.94
CA TYR A 739 -19.05 7.78 18.92
C TYR A 739 -19.00 8.38 20.33
N GLY A 740 -18.58 9.64 20.47
CA GLY A 740 -18.80 10.44 21.67
C GLY A 740 -20.27 10.80 21.80
N VAL A 741 -20.83 10.68 23.01
CA VAL A 741 -22.18 11.14 23.36
C VAL A 741 -22.11 12.62 23.75
N ASN A 742 -23.08 13.40 23.30
CA ASN A 742 -23.14 14.86 23.45
C ASN A 742 -24.31 15.33 24.34
N ARG A 743 -25.13 14.40 24.86
CA ARG A 743 -26.28 14.69 25.74
C ARG A 743 -26.19 13.86 27.02
N ALA A 744 -26.47 14.49 28.16
CA ALA A 744 -26.54 13.79 29.43
C ALA A 744 -27.66 12.74 29.45
N TRP A 745 -27.38 11.57 30.03
CA TRP A 745 -28.30 10.44 30.21
C TRP A 745 -28.10 9.81 31.59
N ASP A 746 -29.08 9.01 32.02
CA ASP A 746 -29.00 8.20 33.24
C ASP A 746 -29.15 6.72 32.91
N HIS A 747 -28.14 5.92 33.24
CA HIS A 747 -28.14 4.47 33.06
C HIS A 747 -29.36 3.72 33.61
N VAL A 748 -29.99 4.18 34.71
CA VAL A 748 -31.16 3.51 35.29
C VAL A 748 -32.44 3.81 34.50
N THR A 749 -32.56 5.00 33.89
CA THR A 749 -33.80 5.45 33.23
C THR A 749 -33.69 5.74 31.73
N ALA A 750 -32.51 5.60 31.11
CA ALA A 750 -32.32 5.73 29.67
C ALA A 750 -32.95 4.56 28.91
N ALA A 751 -33.63 4.88 27.80
CA ALA A 751 -34.22 3.94 26.86
C ALA A 751 -34.11 4.53 25.43
N TRP A 752 -34.55 3.79 24.42
CA TRP A 752 -34.49 4.26 23.02
C TRP A 752 -35.20 5.61 22.81
N ASN A 753 -36.35 5.84 23.43
CA ASN A 753 -37.08 7.11 23.29
C ASN A 753 -36.52 8.26 24.14
N ARG A 754 -35.77 7.97 25.22
CA ARG A 754 -35.48 8.94 26.30
C ARG A 754 -34.08 8.77 26.93
N PRO A 755 -33.29 9.85 27.13
CA PRO A 755 -32.00 9.78 27.84
C PRO A 755 -32.16 9.64 29.36
N SER A 756 -33.32 10.02 29.90
CA SER A 756 -33.65 9.95 31.33
C SER A 756 -35.17 10.00 31.51
N ALA A 757 -35.65 9.82 32.74
CA ALA A 757 -37.03 10.14 33.08
C ALA A 757 -37.39 11.59 32.68
N GLY A 758 -38.54 11.78 32.00
CA GLY A 758 -39.08 13.09 31.64
C GLY A 758 -38.43 13.82 30.44
N ALA A 759 -37.39 13.26 29.81
CA ALA A 759 -36.68 13.86 28.68
C ALA A 759 -36.79 13.01 27.40
N ALA A 760 -36.51 13.61 26.24
CA ALA A 760 -36.41 12.92 24.95
C ALA A 760 -34.99 13.09 24.35
N TRP A 761 -34.60 12.18 23.45
CA TRP A 761 -33.44 12.39 22.57
C TRP A 761 -33.78 13.40 21.47
N GLY A 762 -32.78 13.97 20.81
CA GLY A 762 -32.97 14.76 19.59
C GLY A 762 -33.47 13.90 18.42
N GLN A 763 -33.00 12.66 18.36
CA GLN A 763 -33.55 11.58 17.55
C GLN A 763 -33.48 10.27 18.34
N ALA A 764 -34.58 9.51 18.35
CA ALA A 764 -34.70 8.29 19.15
C ALA A 764 -33.55 7.30 18.89
N GLY A 765 -33.02 6.74 19.98
CA GLY A 765 -31.80 5.94 20.02
C GLY A 765 -30.52 6.77 20.15
N ALA A 766 -30.59 8.02 20.62
CA ALA A 766 -29.45 8.94 20.68
C ALA A 766 -28.75 9.11 19.33
N GLU A 767 -29.52 9.40 18.27
CA GLU A 767 -29.04 9.42 16.89
C GLU A 767 -28.73 10.81 16.33
N ALA A 768 -29.25 11.90 16.92
CA ALA A 768 -29.08 13.21 16.32
C ALA A 768 -27.61 13.66 16.39
N ALA A 769 -26.99 13.88 15.24
CA ALA A 769 -25.68 14.51 15.15
C ALA A 769 -25.85 16.02 14.89
N PRO A 770 -25.24 16.93 15.70
CA PRO A 770 -24.41 16.70 16.88
C PRO A 770 -25.19 16.62 18.22
N ALA A 771 -26.52 16.69 18.22
CA ALA A 771 -27.34 17.02 19.41
C ALA A 771 -27.60 15.89 20.44
N ASP A 772 -27.26 14.64 20.10
CA ASP A 772 -27.26 13.47 20.99
C ASP A 772 -25.87 12.81 21.02
N ARG A 773 -25.22 12.74 19.85
CA ARG A 773 -23.89 12.17 19.64
C ARG A 773 -23.09 12.99 18.65
N SER A 774 -21.78 12.78 18.64
CA SER A 774 -20.86 13.19 17.59
C SER A 774 -21.30 12.73 16.18
N ALA A 775 -20.93 13.51 15.16
CA ALA A 775 -21.15 13.16 13.75
C ALA A 775 -20.13 12.13 13.22
N THR A 776 -19.05 11.91 13.95
CA THR A 776 -17.81 11.26 13.54
C THR A 776 -17.44 10.18 14.57
N PRO A 777 -17.23 8.89 14.21
CA PRO A 777 -16.62 7.96 15.15
C PRO A 777 -15.16 8.33 15.43
N SER A 778 -14.65 7.98 16.62
CA SER A 778 -13.23 8.09 16.99
C SER A 778 -12.42 6.90 16.48
N ASP A 779 -13.03 5.72 16.45
CA ASP A 779 -12.43 4.49 15.91
C ASP A 779 -13.54 3.55 15.43
N TYR A 780 -13.16 2.64 14.54
CA TYR A 780 -14.03 1.59 14.00
C TYR A 780 -13.25 0.28 13.86
N ARG A 781 -13.88 -0.86 14.18
CA ARG A 781 -13.27 -2.18 14.04
C ARG A 781 -14.30 -3.24 13.69
N TYR A 782 -13.87 -4.29 13.02
CA TYR A 782 -14.68 -5.49 12.81
C TYR A 782 -14.63 -6.37 14.06
N LEU A 783 -15.77 -6.57 14.70
CA LEU A 783 -15.94 -7.61 15.71
C LEU A 783 -16.17 -8.93 14.97
N LEU A 784 -15.25 -9.88 15.13
CA LEU A 784 -15.21 -11.15 14.41
C LEU A 784 -15.83 -12.28 15.23
N GLY A 785 -16.55 -13.16 14.54
CA GLY A 785 -17.02 -14.41 15.09
C GLY A 785 -15.92 -15.47 15.24
N LEU A 786 -16.14 -16.40 16.18
CA LEU A 786 -15.22 -17.47 16.53
C LEU A 786 -15.49 -18.77 15.75
N PRO A 787 -14.47 -19.29 15.03
CA PRO A 787 -13.79 -20.42 15.65
C PRO A 787 -12.25 -20.36 15.53
N SER A 788 -11.59 -19.78 16.54
CA SER A 788 -10.30 -20.31 17.05
C SER A 788 -9.82 -19.61 18.34
N GLY A 789 -10.29 -18.39 18.65
CA GLY A 789 -9.78 -17.58 19.77
C GLY A 789 -10.55 -17.65 21.11
N GLY A 790 -11.84 -17.99 21.11
CA GLY A 790 -12.72 -17.80 22.27
C GLY A 790 -13.20 -16.34 22.45
N PRO A 791 -14.16 -16.08 23.36
CA PRO A 791 -14.57 -14.72 23.76
C PRO A 791 -13.36 -13.82 24.08
N ALA A 792 -13.38 -12.58 23.59
CA ALA A 792 -12.19 -11.74 23.54
C ALA A 792 -12.48 -10.25 23.78
N PHE A 793 -11.44 -9.54 24.25
CA PHE A 793 -11.45 -8.08 24.29
C PHE A 793 -11.20 -7.50 22.90
N TYR A 794 -11.98 -6.49 22.55
CA TYR A 794 -11.78 -5.62 21.40
C TYR A 794 -11.63 -4.18 21.87
N GLY A 795 -10.49 -3.57 21.56
CA GLY A 795 -10.15 -2.21 21.92
C GLY A 795 -10.34 -1.18 20.80
N PHE A 796 -10.75 0.02 21.20
CA PHE A 796 -11.00 1.17 20.33
C PHE A 796 -10.25 2.41 20.84
N ASP A 797 -9.71 3.22 19.93
CA ASP A 797 -9.17 4.55 20.23
C ASP A 797 -10.29 5.52 20.61
N VAL A 798 -10.13 6.17 21.77
CA VAL A 798 -11.05 7.19 22.31
C VAL A 798 -10.29 8.43 22.81
N TYR A 799 -9.06 8.63 22.31
CA TYR A 799 -8.15 9.71 22.72
C TYR A 799 -8.80 11.10 22.68
N ASP A 800 -9.40 11.47 21.55
CA ASP A 800 -9.95 12.81 21.35
C ASP A 800 -11.15 13.09 22.27
N TYR A 801 -12.00 12.10 22.54
CA TYR A 801 -13.12 12.25 23.47
C TYR A 801 -12.65 12.37 24.93
N VAL A 802 -11.70 11.55 25.35
CA VAL A 802 -11.12 11.63 26.71
C VAL A 802 -10.37 12.96 26.93
N GLN A 803 -9.76 13.53 25.89
CA GLN A 803 -9.19 14.87 25.96
C GLN A 803 -10.27 15.96 26.01
N ALA A 804 -11.30 15.89 25.16
CA ALA A 804 -12.38 16.89 25.11
C ALA A 804 -13.15 16.99 26.43
N TRP A 805 -13.55 15.85 27.02
CA TRP A 805 -14.37 15.80 28.24
C TRP A 805 -13.77 16.51 29.45
N ARG A 806 -12.44 16.69 29.48
CA ARG A 806 -11.73 17.46 30.51
C ARG A 806 -12.06 18.96 30.51
N THR A 807 -12.74 19.43 29.45
CA THR A 807 -13.16 20.82 29.27
C THR A 807 -14.65 20.95 28.91
N SER A 808 -15.21 20.01 28.14
CA SER A 808 -16.58 20.05 27.62
C SER A 808 -17.61 19.26 28.44
N GLY A 809 -17.18 18.59 29.52
CA GLY A 809 -18.00 17.63 30.26
C GLY A 809 -18.02 16.24 29.61
N ASN A 810 -18.31 15.23 30.44
CA ASN A 810 -18.25 13.81 30.07
C ASN A 810 -19.66 13.20 30.03
N TYR A 811 -20.12 12.81 28.84
CA TYR A 811 -21.37 12.05 28.66
C TYR A 811 -21.14 10.62 28.15
N GLY A 812 -19.88 10.15 28.09
CA GLY A 812 -19.54 8.81 27.64
C GLY A 812 -19.61 8.60 26.13
N LEU A 813 -19.75 7.33 25.74
CA LEU A 813 -19.59 6.80 24.39
C LEU A 813 -20.80 5.98 23.97
N GLN A 814 -21.09 5.96 22.67
CA GLN A 814 -22.06 5.08 22.03
C GLN A 814 -21.31 4.06 21.17
N LEU A 815 -21.56 2.77 21.42
CA LEU A 815 -21.07 1.64 20.61
C LEU A 815 -22.22 1.09 19.77
N ARG A 816 -22.04 1.09 18.45
CA ARG A 816 -23.07 0.74 17.47
C ARG A 816 -22.47 0.04 16.26
N SER A 817 -23.31 -0.64 15.48
CA SER A 817 -22.94 -0.98 14.11
C SER A 817 -22.74 0.29 13.27
N ALA A 818 -21.86 0.22 12.28
CA ALA A 818 -21.76 1.25 11.25
C ALA A 818 -23.10 1.47 10.53
N PRO A 819 -23.35 2.67 9.96
CA PRO A 819 -24.36 2.81 8.90
C PRO A 819 -23.98 1.92 7.70
N VAL A 820 -24.98 1.40 6.99
CA VAL A 820 -24.73 0.47 5.86
C VAL A 820 -24.10 1.20 4.68
N THR A 821 -22.85 0.84 4.39
CA THR A 821 -22.23 0.87 3.05
C THR A 821 -21.64 -0.50 2.66
N SER A 822 -21.91 -1.56 3.45
CA SER A 822 -21.48 -2.94 3.16
C SER A 822 -22.56 -3.98 3.50
N ASP A 823 -22.73 -4.99 2.64
CA ASP A 823 -23.88 -5.92 2.71
C ASP A 823 -23.78 -6.96 3.84
N TYR A 824 -22.61 -7.12 4.45
CA TYR A 824 -22.50 -7.81 5.75
C TYR A 824 -23.50 -7.21 6.75
N ALA A 825 -23.70 -5.89 6.70
CA ALA A 825 -24.66 -5.18 7.53
C ALA A 825 -26.07 -5.05 6.91
N ARG A 826 -26.37 -5.72 5.78
CA ARG A 826 -27.74 -5.80 5.21
C ARG A 826 -28.55 -7.02 5.67
N ARG A 827 -28.01 -7.85 6.56
CA ARG A 827 -28.77 -8.90 7.26
C ARG A 827 -29.17 -8.43 8.66
N SER A 828 -29.76 -9.34 9.45
CA SER A 828 -30.00 -9.09 10.88
C SER A 828 -28.89 -9.77 11.66
N GLU A 829 -27.90 -8.99 12.08
CA GLU A 829 -26.71 -9.49 12.78
C GLU A 829 -26.44 -8.67 14.05
N GLY A 830 -25.89 -9.32 15.07
CA GLY A 830 -25.62 -8.69 16.35
C GLY A 830 -24.77 -9.55 17.28
N PHE A 831 -24.25 -8.92 18.32
CA PHE A 831 -23.23 -9.44 19.22
C PHE A 831 -23.52 -8.95 20.65
N TYR A 832 -23.26 -9.77 21.66
CA TYR A 832 -23.28 -9.35 23.06
C TYR A 832 -21.90 -8.91 23.53
N ILE A 833 -21.84 -7.81 24.27
CA ILE A 833 -20.68 -7.38 25.06
C ILE A 833 -21.01 -7.39 26.56
N ALA A 834 -19.98 -7.55 27.40
CA ALA A 834 -20.11 -7.44 28.85
C ALA A 834 -20.56 -6.03 29.28
N SER A 835 -21.38 -5.93 30.34
CA SER A 835 -21.70 -4.66 31.03
C SER A 835 -20.83 -4.43 32.26
N ALA A 836 -21.00 -3.29 32.94
CA ALA A 836 -20.41 -3.02 34.25
C ALA A 836 -20.83 -4.03 35.33
N GLU A 837 -21.97 -4.70 35.16
CA GLU A 837 -22.50 -5.76 36.03
C GLU A 837 -22.08 -7.18 35.61
N TYR A 838 -21.28 -7.37 34.55
CA TYR A 838 -20.84 -8.70 34.12
C TYR A 838 -20.20 -9.49 35.28
N TYR A 839 -20.50 -10.78 35.38
CA TYR A 839 -20.24 -11.55 36.61
C TYR A 839 -18.74 -11.82 36.84
N GLU A 840 -17.95 -11.99 35.78
CA GLU A 840 -16.48 -11.98 35.87
C GLU A 840 -15.95 -10.53 35.76
N SER A 841 -15.48 -9.97 36.88
CA SER A 841 -15.08 -8.56 36.95
C SER A 841 -13.94 -8.19 36.00
N GLY A 842 -13.02 -9.12 35.73
CA GLY A 842 -11.92 -8.94 34.78
C GLY A 842 -12.35 -8.83 33.32
N GLN A 843 -13.57 -9.25 32.97
CA GLN A 843 -14.14 -9.21 31.61
C GLN A 843 -15.05 -7.98 31.37
N ARG A 844 -15.25 -7.14 32.39
CA ARG A 844 -16.07 -5.91 32.27
C ARG A 844 -15.43 -4.86 31.35
N PRO A 845 -16.20 -3.93 30.75
CA PRO A 845 -15.67 -2.80 30.00
C PRO A 845 -14.60 -2.02 30.78
N LYS A 846 -13.53 -1.64 30.08
CA LYS A 846 -12.31 -1.06 30.65
C LYS A 846 -11.87 0.14 29.83
N LEU A 847 -11.72 1.30 30.47
CA LEU A 847 -11.06 2.47 29.88
C LEU A 847 -9.62 2.56 30.42
N THR A 848 -8.63 2.51 29.52
CA THR A 848 -7.21 2.64 29.85
C THR A 848 -6.68 3.97 29.32
N ILE A 849 -6.10 4.80 30.18
CA ILE A 849 -5.57 6.13 29.85
C ILE A 849 -4.08 6.15 30.21
N ILE A 850 -3.23 6.45 29.23
CA ILE A 850 -1.80 6.70 29.43
C ILE A 850 -1.58 8.21 29.41
N TYR A 851 -0.96 8.75 30.45
CA TYR A 851 -0.74 10.18 30.61
C TYR A 851 0.61 10.48 31.26
N THR A 852 0.94 11.77 31.32
CA THR A 852 2.17 12.32 31.87
C THR A 852 1.80 13.52 32.75
N LEU A 853 2.59 13.85 33.77
CA LEU A 853 2.36 15.04 34.63
C LEU A 853 3.29 16.22 34.29
N GLU A 854 4.28 15.97 33.45
CA GLU A 854 5.22 16.95 32.92
C GLU A 854 4.81 17.28 31.48
N GLU A 855 4.97 18.54 31.08
CA GLU A 855 4.77 18.92 29.68
C GLU A 855 5.94 18.37 28.83
N PRO A 856 5.68 17.63 27.74
CA PRO A 856 6.73 17.06 26.90
C PRO A 856 7.57 18.16 26.27
N THR A 857 8.79 18.35 26.79
CA THR A 857 9.68 19.43 26.38
C THR A 857 10.30 19.11 25.02
N PRO A 858 10.07 19.91 23.96
CA PRO A 858 10.71 19.69 22.67
C PRO A 858 12.22 19.93 22.79
N THR A 859 13.02 18.89 22.52
CA THR A 859 14.48 18.95 22.58
C THR A 859 15.01 20.09 21.68
N PRO A 860 15.88 20.99 22.20
CA PRO A 860 16.29 22.19 21.48
C PRO A 860 16.96 21.89 20.13
N SER A 861 16.70 22.77 19.16
CA SER A 861 17.29 22.71 17.83
C SER A 861 18.83 22.75 17.89
N LEU A 862 19.49 21.87 17.13
CA LEU A 862 20.95 21.86 16.96
C LEU A 862 21.42 23.03 16.07
N THR A 863 21.30 24.24 16.59
CA THR A 863 21.86 25.46 15.98
C THR A 863 23.24 25.73 16.58
N PRO A 864 24.35 25.47 15.87
CA PRO A 864 25.69 25.59 16.42
C PRO A 864 26.07 27.06 16.65
N THR A 865 25.92 27.52 17.90
CA THR A 865 26.23 28.89 18.31
C THR A 865 27.56 28.91 19.08
N ALA A 866 28.63 29.31 18.40
CA ALA A 866 29.87 29.75 19.04
C ALA A 866 29.71 31.24 19.47
N THR A 867 30.38 31.80 20.49
CA THR A 867 31.56 31.38 21.25
C THR A 867 31.48 31.94 22.68
N PRO A 868 31.88 31.22 23.75
CA PRO A 868 32.00 31.81 25.09
C PRO A 868 33.21 32.75 25.20
N THR A 869 33.01 33.96 25.73
CA THR A 869 34.10 34.92 26.02
C THR A 869 34.30 35.06 27.54
N PRO A 870 35.49 34.76 28.10
CA PRO A 870 35.75 34.85 29.54
C PRO A 870 36.37 36.21 29.96
N THR A 871 35.89 36.81 31.05
CA THR A 871 36.57 37.85 31.86
C THR A 871 35.94 37.86 33.27
N ALA A 872 36.64 38.33 34.30
CA ALA A 872 36.32 38.07 35.71
C ALA A 872 36.01 39.33 36.57
N THR A 873 35.20 39.13 37.62
CA THR A 873 35.39 39.55 39.05
C THR A 873 35.92 40.97 39.33
N PRO A 874 35.23 41.83 40.14
CA PRO A 874 35.03 41.53 41.57
C PRO A 874 33.73 41.99 42.28
N THR A 875 33.59 41.49 43.52
CA THR A 875 32.49 41.68 44.50
C THR A 875 32.61 42.97 45.34
N PRO A 876 31.52 43.44 45.96
CA PRO A 876 31.57 43.72 47.42
C PRO A 876 30.39 43.14 48.23
N THR A 877 30.52 43.09 49.56
CA THR A 877 29.77 42.16 50.45
C THR A 877 28.82 42.82 51.47
N ALA A 878 27.66 42.19 51.68
CA ALA A 878 26.72 42.32 52.82
C ALA A 878 25.75 41.11 52.78
N THR A 879 25.06 40.61 53.81
CA THR A 879 25.13 40.68 55.30
C THR A 879 24.29 39.49 55.83
N PRO A 880 24.65 38.79 56.93
CA PRO A 880 24.14 37.43 57.17
C PRO A 880 22.74 37.33 57.81
N SER A 881 22.10 36.17 57.63
CA SER A 881 20.89 35.73 58.36
C SER A 881 20.94 34.22 58.66
N ALA A 882 20.03 33.76 59.52
CA ALA A 882 20.07 32.53 60.32
C ALA A 882 20.39 31.20 59.59
N SER A 883 21.13 30.34 60.30
CA SER A 883 21.31 28.91 59.95
C SER A 883 20.08 28.08 60.33
N PRO A 884 19.56 27.21 59.45
CA PRO A 884 18.69 26.11 59.85
C PRO A 884 19.47 24.94 60.43
N THR A 885 18.84 24.17 61.32
CA THR A 885 19.37 22.97 61.99
C THR A 885 19.63 21.83 60.99
N PRO A 886 20.71 21.03 61.14
CA PRO A 886 20.87 19.82 60.32
C PRO A 886 19.76 18.80 60.58
N SER A 887 18.95 18.54 59.56
CA SER A 887 18.04 17.39 59.51
C SER A 887 18.86 16.09 59.45
N PRO A 888 18.43 14.98 60.09
CA PRO A 888 19.13 13.71 59.98
C PRO A 888 19.27 13.29 58.51
N THR A 889 20.50 13.06 58.07
CA THR A 889 20.79 12.48 56.75
C THR A 889 20.18 11.09 56.69
N ALA A 890 19.31 10.85 55.70
CA ALA A 890 18.75 9.52 55.49
C ALA A 890 19.89 8.54 55.19
N THR A 891 19.96 7.44 55.95
CA THR A 891 20.86 6.33 55.63
C THR A 891 20.56 5.86 54.21
N PRO A 892 21.56 5.81 53.30
CA PRO A 892 21.32 5.32 51.94
C PRO A 892 20.67 3.93 51.98
N ASN A 893 19.68 3.72 51.12
CA ASN A 893 19.07 2.42 50.82
C ASN A 893 19.44 1.92 49.40
N THR A 894 20.18 2.74 48.66
CA THR A 894 20.71 2.48 47.32
C THR A 894 22.24 2.49 47.34
N GLY A 895 22.84 1.75 46.43
CA GLY A 895 24.26 1.79 46.08
C GLY A 895 24.44 2.07 44.59
N ARG A 896 25.54 1.59 44.03
CA ARG A 896 25.94 1.77 42.63
C ARG A 896 26.36 0.45 42.01
N VAL A 897 26.09 0.26 40.72
CA VAL A 897 26.69 -0.80 39.91
C VAL A 897 27.46 -0.13 38.78
N ALA A 898 28.77 -0.32 38.72
CA ALA A 898 29.62 0.27 37.68
C ALA A 898 30.47 -0.79 37.00
N GLY A 899 31.06 -0.48 35.84
CA GLY A 899 31.83 -1.47 35.12
C GLY A 899 32.45 -1.01 33.83
N LEU A 900 33.01 -1.98 33.12
CA LEU A 900 33.73 -1.81 31.86
C LEU A 900 33.41 -2.96 30.90
N VAL A 901 33.24 -2.67 29.61
CA VAL A 901 33.39 -3.65 28.53
C VAL A 901 34.66 -3.33 27.74
N PHE A 902 35.48 -4.32 27.42
CA PHE A 902 36.76 -4.12 26.74
C PHE A 902 37.05 -5.18 25.68
N ALA A 903 37.96 -4.83 24.76
CA ALA A 903 38.41 -5.68 23.68
C ALA A 903 39.49 -6.65 24.19
N ASP A 904 39.07 -7.78 24.76
CA ASP A 904 39.97 -8.85 25.21
C ASP A 904 40.57 -9.56 23.99
N ALA A 905 41.68 -9.02 23.50
CA ALA A 905 42.34 -9.47 22.29
C ALA A 905 43.16 -10.74 22.55
N ASN A 906 43.58 -10.98 23.79
CA ASN A 906 44.40 -12.12 24.17
C ASN A 906 43.64 -13.27 24.85
N ARG A 907 42.34 -13.08 25.13
CA ARG A 907 41.36 -14.02 25.72
C ARG A 907 41.64 -14.42 27.17
N ASN A 908 42.19 -13.52 27.98
CA ASN A 908 42.52 -13.81 29.39
C ASN A 908 41.44 -13.40 30.42
N GLY A 909 40.44 -12.61 30.01
CA GLY A 909 39.33 -12.14 30.85
C GLY A 909 39.62 -10.91 31.73
N ILE A 910 40.77 -10.25 31.54
CA ILE A 910 41.27 -9.10 32.30
C ILE A 910 41.73 -8.02 31.31
N GLN A 911 41.37 -6.75 31.54
CA GLN A 911 41.81 -5.68 30.65
C GLN A 911 43.31 -5.44 30.77
N ASP A 912 44.07 -5.78 29.73
CA ASP A 912 45.48 -5.42 29.62
C ASP A 912 45.67 -3.97 29.14
N ALA A 913 46.84 -3.38 29.39
CA ALA A 913 47.13 -1.97 29.06
C ALA A 913 47.14 -1.63 27.56
N ALA A 914 47.00 -2.63 26.68
CA ALA A 914 46.85 -2.48 25.23
C ALA A 914 45.39 -2.63 24.75
N GLU A 915 44.46 -2.96 25.65
CA GLU A 915 43.09 -3.35 25.31
C GLU A 915 42.11 -2.21 25.56
N SER A 916 41.59 -1.63 24.47
CA SER A 916 40.64 -0.54 24.54
C SER A 916 39.28 -0.99 25.09
N GLY A 917 38.62 -0.10 25.82
CA GLY A 917 37.19 -0.24 26.10
C GLY A 917 36.36 -0.34 24.81
N GLN A 918 35.21 -1.00 24.91
CA GLN A 918 34.27 -1.23 23.82
C GLN A 918 33.05 -0.31 23.98
N PRO A 919 32.93 0.78 23.21
CA PRO A 919 31.82 1.73 23.31
C PRO A 919 30.54 1.21 22.64
N ASN A 920 29.39 1.76 23.05
CA ASN A 920 28.06 1.43 22.52
C ASN A 920 27.61 -0.05 22.71
N VAL A 921 28.24 -0.79 23.62
CA VAL A 921 27.71 -2.07 24.10
C VAL A 921 26.56 -1.78 25.07
N MET A 922 25.40 -2.38 24.81
CA MET A 922 24.24 -2.26 25.70
C MET A 922 24.41 -3.17 26.91
N ILE A 923 24.26 -2.61 28.10
CA ILE A 923 24.25 -3.33 29.39
C ILE A 923 22.87 -3.24 30.01
N TRP A 924 22.34 -4.37 30.45
CA TRP A 924 21.07 -4.49 31.16
C TRP A 924 21.30 -4.80 32.64
N LEU A 925 20.69 -4.01 33.52
CA LEU A 925 20.56 -4.32 34.94
C LEU A 925 19.22 -5.03 35.16
N LYS A 926 19.28 -6.30 35.56
CA LYS A 926 18.13 -7.20 35.72
C LYS A 926 17.93 -7.60 37.18
N ARG A 927 16.67 -7.79 37.58
CA ARG A 927 16.28 -8.41 38.85
C ARG A 927 15.16 -9.40 38.57
N ASN A 928 15.28 -10.62 39.12
CA ASN A 928 14.37 -11.74 38.82
C ASN A 928 14.18 -11.98 37.30
N ALA A 929 15.29 -11.97 36.54
CA ALA A 929 15.36 -12.03 35.07
C ALA A 929 14.66 -10.89 34.28
N VAL A 930 13.96 -9.95 34.93
CA VAL A 930 13.34 -8.79 34.28
C VAL A 930 14.31 -7.61 34.27
N ILE A 931 14.52 -6.99 33.10
CA ILE A 931 15.30 -5.75 32.94
C ILE A 931 14.63 -4.63 33.74
N GLN A 932 15.37 -3.99 34.63
CA GLN A 932 14.93 -2.84 35.42
C GLN A 932 15.54 -1.54 34.91
N ASP A 933 16.79 -1.59 34.43
CA ASP A 933 17.49 -0.44 33.83
C ASP A 933 18.45 -0.90 32.73
N ASN A 934 18.91 0.02 31.88
CA ASN A 934 19.83 -0.25 30.78
C ASN A 934 20.68 0.97 30.38
N VAL A 935 21.94 0.75 30.01
CA VAL A 935 22.89 1.81 29.66
C VAL A 935 23.84 1.36 28.55
N LEU A 936 24.25 2.27 27.68
CA LEU A 936 25.31 2.04 26.69
C LEU A 936 26.69 2.37 27.29
N THR A 937 27.71 1.58 26.97
CA THR A 937 29.10 1.90 27.34
C THR A 937 29.59 3.18 26.66
N GLY A 938 30.32 4.00 27.42
CA GLY A 938 30.95 5.23 26.95
C GLY A 938 32.16 5.00 26.02
N PRO A 939 32.78 6.08 25.50
CA PRO A 939 33.94 6.00 24.57
C PRO A 939 35.15 5.21 25.11
N ASP A 940 35.25 5.08 26.42
CA ASP A 940 36.26 4.35 27.18
C ASP A 940 35.83 2.92 27.56
N GLY A 941 34.67 2.47 27.09
CA GLY A 941 34.04 1.20 27.48
C GLY A 941 33.35 1.22 28.85
N GLY A 942 33.35 2.34 29.57
CA GLY A 942 32.80 2.45 30.92
C GLY A 942 31.27 2.48 30.96
N PHE A 943 30.67 1.88 31.98
CA PHE A 943 29.23 1.98 32.26
C PHE A 943 28.93 2.15 33.75
N ALA A 944 27.76 2.69 34.08
CA ALA A 944 27.26 2.77 35.44
C ALA A 944 25.73 2.86 35.54
N PHE A 945 25.22 2.32 36.64
CA PHE A 945 23.88 2.48 37.17
C PHE A 945 24.01 3.08 38.57
N ASP A 946 23.52 4.30 38.75
CA ASP A 946 23.50 5.00 40.04
C ASP A 946 22.15 4.80 40.75
N ASN A 947 22.12 4.89 42.07
CA ASN A 947 20.92 4.72 42.90
C ASN A 947 20.26 3.33 42.80
N VAL A 948 21.05 2.28 42.58
CA VAL A 948 20.57 0.90 42.52
C VAL A 948 20.18 0.43 43.92
N LEU A 949 18.92 0.01 44.13
CA LEU A 949 18.44 -0.49 45.44
C LEU A 949 19.31 -1.65 45.94
N ALA A 950 19.58 -1.67 47.25
CA ALA A 950 20.34 -2.75 47.86
C ALA A 950 19.71 -4.15 47.63
N GLY A 951 20.54 -5.19 47.79
CA GLY A 951 20.20 -6.59 47.53
C GLY A 951 20.77 -7.11 46.20
N GLY A 952 20.39 -8.34 45.83
CA GLY A 952 20.87 -9.02 44.63
C GLY A 952 20.34 -8.47 43.29
N TRP A 953 21.18 -8.59 42.27
CA TRP A 953 20.99 -8.16 40.88
C TRP A 953 21.74 -9.07 39.90
N GLN A 954 21.41 -8.95 38.61
CA GLN A 954 22.18 -9.49 37.50
C GLN A 954 22.53 -8.35 36.52
N VAL A 955 23.73 -8.37 35.99
CA VAL A 955 24.21 -7.45 34.93
C VAL A 955 24.49 -8.28 33.70
N GLU A 956 23.93 -7.89 32.56
CA GLU A 956 24.03 -8.64 31.31
C GLU A 956 24.45 -7.73 30.16
N ALA A 957 25.43 -8.15 29.36
CA ALA A 957 25.90 -7.39 28.21
C ALA A 957 25.35 -7.95 26.90
N ASN A 958 24.94 -7.07 25.98
CA ASN A 958 24.53 -7.44 24.63
C ASN A 958 25.76 -7.75 23.76
N VAL A 959 26.15 -9.03 23.70
CA VAL A 959 27.35 -9.49 23.00
C VAL A 959 27.19 -9.29 21.48
N PRO A 960 28.10 -8.57 20.79
CA PRO A 960 28.01 -8.38 19.34
C PRO A 960 28.12 -9.71 18.59
N PRO A 961 27.36 -9.91 17.49
CA PRO A 961 27.48 -11.12 16.67
C PRO A 961 28.92 -11.34 16.18
N GLY A 962 29.44 -12.55 16.42
CA GLY A 962 30.84 -12.90 16.10
C GLY A 962 31.85 -12.61 17.21
N TYR A 963 31.41 -12.28 18.43
CA TYR A 963 32.28 -12.18 19.62
C TYR A 963 31.87 -13.21 20.69
N ASP A 964 32.88 -13.74 21.39
CA ASP A 964 32.73 -14.54 22.60
C ASP A 964 32.89 -13.64 23.84
N VAL A 965 32.20 -13.97 24.95
CA VAL A 965 32.51 -13.40 26.27
C VAL A 965 33.63 -14.21 26.92
N THR A 966 34.70 -13.54 27.34
CA THR A 966 35.89 -14.18 27.91
C THR A 966 36.04 -14.00 29.42
N THR A 967 35.33 -13.05 30.05
CA THR A 967 35.32 -12.90 31.51
C THR A 967 34.86 -14.20 32.19
N PRO A 968 35.62 -14.77 33.15
CA PRO A 968 35.27 -16.04 33.80
C PRO A 968 33.93 -16.09 34.54
N ALA A 969 33.36 -14.93 34.90
CA ALA A 969 32.03 -14.82 35.51
C ALA A 969 30.87 -15.04 34.51
N GLY A 970 31.16 -15.12 33.21
CA GLY A 970 30.16 -15.33 32.16
C GLY A 970 29.30 -14.11 31.87
N ASN A 971 28.09 -14.36 31.38
CA ASN A 971 27.09 -13.34 31.04
C ASN A 971 25.69 -13.99 31.07
N PRO A 972 24.74 -13.56 31.92
CA PRO A 972 24.83 -12.47 32.90
C PRO A 972 25.75 -12.77 34.10
N ILE A 973 26.26 -11.71 34.73
CA ILE A 973 27.03 -11.72 35.97
C ILE A 973 26.10 -11.33 37.13
N ALA A 974 26.04 -12.13 38.20
CA ALA A 974 25.30 -11.79 39.41
C ALA A 974 26.12 -10.86 40.33
N VAL A 975 25.47 -9.85 40.92
CA VAL A 975 26.09 -8.93 41.89
C VAL A 975 25.17 -8.62 43.07
N GLU A 976 25.75 -8.44 44.25
CA GLU A 976 25.05 -7.99 45.45
C GLU A 976 25.38 -6.51 45.69
N VAL A 977 24.36 -5.66 45.76
CA VAL A 977 24.54 -4.22 45.97
C VAL A 977 24.31 -3.89 47.45
N THR A 978 25.33 -3.36 48.11
CA THR A 978 25.21 -2.81 49.47
C THR A 978 24.83 -1.34 49.43
N ALA A 979 24.04 -0.89 50.40
CA ALA A 979 23.59 0.49 50.44
C ALA A 979 24.76 1.45 50.77
N GLY A 980 24.92 2.51 49.98
CA GLY A 980 26.09 3.38 49.97
C GLY A 980 27.35 2.78 49.31
N GLY A 981 27.32 1.50 48.89
CA GLY A 981 28.45 0.81 48.27
C GLY A 981 28.40 0.79 46.74
N GLN A 982 29.52 0.37 46.11
CA GLN A 982 29.59 0.11 44.67
C GLN A 982 29.93 -1.36 44.41
N ALA A 983 29.08 -2.05 43.65
CA ALA A 983 29.45 -3.29 42.95
C ALA A 983 30.14 -2.96 41.63
N THR A 984 31.17 -3.73 41.25
CA THR A 984 31.93 -3.50 40.01
C THR A 984 31.91 -4.75 39.12
N VAL A 985 31.66 -4.59 37.82
CA VAL A 985 31.49 -5.67 36.83
C VAL A 985 32.36 -5.41 35.61
N VAL A 986 32.92 -6.45 34.99
CA VAL A 986 33.70 -6.33 33.75
C VAL A 986 33.32 -7.38 32.72
N PHE A 987 33.35 -7.02 31.44
CA PHE A 987 33.15 -7.93 30.31
C PHE A 987 34.30 -7.80 29.30
N GLY A 988 35.13 -8.83 29.18
CA GLY A 988 36.03 -9.01 28.04
C GLY A 988 35.26 -9.61 26.87
N PHE A 989 35.36 -9.00 25.70
CA PHE A 989 34.83 -9.51 24.43
C PHE A 989 35.96 -9.79 23.45
N ALA A 990 36.02 -11.02 22.92
CA ALA A 990 37.01 -11.44 21.94
C ALA A 990 36.34 -11.89 20.63
N PRO A 991 36.83 -11.51 19.44
CA PRO A 991 36.30 -12.03 18.17
C PRO A 991 36.36 -13.57 18.13
N ALA A 992 35.26 -14.23 17.78
CA ALA A 992 35.16 -15.69 17.70
C ALA A 992 36.20 -16.27 16.72
N PRO A 993 36.82 -17.43 17.03
CA PRO A 993 37.99 -17.92 16.29
C PRO A 993 37.61 -18.32 14.86
N THR A 994 37.90 -17.43 13.92
CA THR A 994 37.60 -17.61 12.49
C THR A 994 38.75 -18.36 11.81
N ALA A 995 38.44 -19.34 10.96
CA ALA A 995 39.45 -20.17 10.30
C ALA A 995 40.33 -19.35 9.33
N THR A 996 41.64 -19.31 9.60
CA THR A 996 42.61 -18.39 8.97
C THR A 996 42.86 -18.64 7.47
N PRO A 997 42.63 -17.65 6.59
CA PRO A 997 43.18 -17.63 5.24
C PRO A 997 44.54 -16.91 5.19
N THR A 998 45.45 -17.36 4.33
CA THR A 998 46.81 -16.81 4.21
C THR A 998 46.86 -15.45 3.48
N VAL A 999 47.71 -14.54 3.97
CA VAL A 999 47.83 -13.14 3.51
C VAL A 999 48.70 -12.98 2.26
N THR A 1000 48.41 -11.97 1.43
CA THR A 1000 49.36 -11.34 0.49
C THR A 1000 49.06 -9.82 0.39
N ALA A 1001 50.08 -9.00 0.14
CA ALA A 1001 50.09 -7.57 0.50
C ALA A 1001 49.48 -6.59 -0.53
N THR A 1002 49.18 -5.37 -0.05
CA THR A 1002 48.48 -4.28 -0.77
C THR A 1002 49.45 -3.17 -1.23
N PRO A 1003 49.29 -2.60 -2.44
CA PRO A 1003 49.97 -1.38 -2.87
C PRO A 1003 49.19 -0.09 -2.53
N THR A 1004 49.93 1.02 -2.35
CA THR A 1004 49.48 2.33 -1.84
C THR A 1004 48.60 3.14 -2.83
N PRO A 1005 47.59 3.92 -2.37
CA PRO A 1005 46.76 4.77 -3.23
C PRO A 1005 47.46 6.04 -3.76
N THR A 1006 46.89 6.64 -4.80
CA THR A 1006 47.30 7.93 -5.40
C THR A 1006 46.17 8.97 -5.28
N VAL A 1007 46.52 10.27 -5.23
CA VAL A 1007 45.65 11.36 -4.76
C VAL A 1007 44.79 12.00 -5.88
N THR A 1008 43.62 12.50 -5.48
CA THR A 1008 42.57 13.21 -6.24
C THR A 1008 43.02 14.55 -6.85
N ALA A 1009 42.31 15.01 -7.89
CA ALA A 1009 42.29 16.41 -8.34
C ALA A 1009 40.85 16.97 -8.30
N SER A 1010 40.69 18.27 -8.00
CA SER A 1010 39.38 18.94 -7.84
C SER A 1010 39.12 19.97 -8.96
N PRO A 1011 37.84 20.20 -9.32
CA PRO A 1011 37.41 21.37 -10.10
C PRO A 1011 36.96 22.54 -9.20
N SER A 1012 36.80 23.72 -9.80
CA SER A 1012 36.62 25.02 -9.13
C SER A 1012 35.18 25.60 -9.24
N ALA A 1013 34.96 26.79 -8.68
CA ALA A 1013 33.66 27.44 -8.46
C ALA A 1013 33.37 28.62 -9.42
N THR A 1014 32.50 29.56 -8.98
CA THR A 1014 31.94 30.74 -9.70
C THR A 1014 30.89 30.42 -10.79
N ALA A 1015 29.85 31.23 -11.04
CA ALA A 1015 29.48 32.56 -10.50
C ALA A 1015 27.95 32.78 -10.40
N SER A 1016 27.54 33.89 -9.76
CA SER A 1016 26.17 34.45 -9.74
C SER A 1016 26.26 35.97 -10.06
N PRO A 1017 25.20 36.60 -10.65
CA PRO A 1017 24.44 37.56 -9.83
C PRO A 1017 22.92 37.75 -10.18
N THR A 1018 22.16 38.17 -9.15
CA THR A 1018 21.09 39.21 -9.06
C THR A 1018 20.31 39.66 -10.32
N GLY A 1019 18.99 39.89 -10.33
CA GLY A 1019 17.91 39.97 -9.30
C GLY A 1019 16.52 39.96 -10.00
N THR A 1020 15.42 40.65 -9.63
CA THR A 1020 15.00 41.61 -8.56
C THR A 1020 13.43 41.60 -8.49
N ALA A 1021 12.75 42.23 -7.52
CA ALA A 1021 11.31 42.05 -7.23
C ALA A 1021 10.41 43.32 -7.17
N THR A 1022 9.07 43.14 -7.31
CA THR A 1022 7.96 44.02 -6.81
C THR A 1022 6.60 43.24 -6.79
N PRO A 1023 5.51 43.69 -6.11
CA PRO A 1023 4.52 42.76 -5.49
C PRO A 1023 2.99 43.04 -5.76
N THR A 1024 2.11 42.43 -4.93
CA THR A 1024 0.63 42.64 -4.75
C THR A 1024 -0.30 42.04 -5.83
N MET A 1025 -1.52 41.52 -5.58
CA MET A 1025 -2.48 41.66 -4.45
C MET A 1025 -3.22 40.35 -4.06
N THR A 1026 -3.93 40.37 -2.92
CA THR A 1026 -4.79 39.28 -2.39
C THR A 1026 -6.29 39.53 -2.63
N PRO A 1027 -7.07 38.52 -3.06
CA PRO A 1027 -8.53 38.49 -2.92
C PRO A 1027 -9.01 37.41 -1.93
N VAL A 1028 -10.06 37.70 -1.15
CA VAL A 1028 -10.70 36.75 -0.20
C VAL A 1028 -12.12 36.40 -0.68
N PRO A 1029 -12.41 35.12 -1.04
CA PRO A 1029 -13.76 34.64 -1.28
C PRO A 1029 -14.52 34.39 0.04
N ARG A 1030 -15.86 34.48 0.00
CA ARG A 1030 -16.74 34.24 1.16
C ARG A 1030 -17.40 32.86 1.09
N TYR A 1031 -17.54 32.20 2.23
CA TYR A 1031 -18.32 30.97 2.34
C TYR A 1031 -19.82 31.23 2.09
N TYR A 1032 -20.46 30.35 1.32
CA TYR A 1032 -21.91 30.25 1.19
C TYR A 1032 -22.33 28.79 1.41
N LEU A 1033 -23.22 28.52 2.36
CA LEU A 1033 -23.90 27.23 2.49
C LEU A 1033 -25.18 27.24 1.65
N PRO A 1034 -25.38 26.29 0.71
CA PRO A 1034 -26.68 26.03 0.13
C PRO A 1034 -27.49 25.10 1.05
N LEU A 1035 -28.53 25.65 1.68
CA LEU A 1035 -29.57 24.84 2.34
C LEU A 1035 -30.48 24.24 1.25
N VAL A 1036 -30.62 22.91 1.18
CA VAL A 1036 -31.48 22.25 0.19
C VAL A 1036 -32.68 21.60 0.88
N LEU A 1037 -33.86 22.11 0.55
CA LEU A 1037 -35.15 21.47 0.85
C LEU A 1037 -35.40 20.34 -0.14
N ARG A 1038 -35.99 19.23 0.34
CA ARG A 1038 -36.52 18.18 -0.54
C ARG A 1038 -37.96 18.54 -0.94
N PRO A 1039 -38.34 18.44 -2.22
CA PRO A 1039 -39.71 18.11 -2.59
C PRO A 1039 -39.94 16.60 -2.47
N ASP A 1040 -41.21 16.24 -2.28
CA ASP A 1040 -41.75 14.91 -1.94
C ASP A 1040 -41.35 13.76 -2.89
#